data_AF-A0A932KCP2-F1
#
_entry.id   AF-A0A932KCP2-F1
#
_cell.length_a   1.000
_cell.length_b   1.000
_cell.length_c   1.000
_cell.angle_alpha   90.00
_cell.angle_beta   90.00
_cell.angle_gamma   90.00
#
_symmetry.space_group_name_H-M   'P 1'
#
loop_
_entity.id
_entity.type
_entity.pdbx_description
1 polymer ?
#
loop_
_entity_poly.entity_id
_entity_poly.type
_entity_poly.pdbx_seq_one_letter_code
_entity_poly.pdbx_strand_id
1 'polypeptide(L)'
;MINVTSIPSLRHWPWEKTLEVAVLALVAGSVLWKGGKTLEITWILVGVSWLCTIVYWRNKKLEAESWKLEAVPMFLWLSVMLFIIWTAISYRYSTTQNYGLDEVLQTGALGLLFLWIARQNLQTTTYKLQTVLAYVTLVACVIGVLIYVLQPVNRLVGTFVDFRFHTDYWPNAWAQYLLLAWPIVLLWVKKNMRMERYLFLILGFVLGCLLLSYSRAAILAFGGQVVLFGILLQWQEEQSGMRFPWKMIRTHALVTALIAGGVFFLVNGIRGSVFEVQNIMDKAVFTADEGYSSVSERQQFWNQAMEFMWRSPMVGWGPYSFRFVQPHVQEGILATSDHPHNVLLKLGMERGIPGMVFFILIVGTVFIGVLRNIRYPNHIAVFVSISGVLAHNMVDYNLQFVGIALPFWLLLGVLAGKNTESANFTRLVRPVEVLLATILMIVALFEGRFLLVSSLGRHAESGGEDARAMLWYDEAKGAWFDRDLQLSRTHLLINKNRFEEGLIAIEDYLKRNNHDYRAWKLKGELLLGQGRGEEARSAYERALLFGKDNDLGILRGLTETLIALNQWDTLRDRLPKIEGEMQRFADAIEHNTHFIALSNNVEEYLRLSNRLADLYPKDAPRYQLMGARVDRAAAREREKVKGRPIGRLW
;
A
#
# COMPACT_ATOMS: atom_id res chain seq x y z
N MET A 1 -31.71 19.44 39.61
CA MET A 1 -30.45 18.73 39.94
C MET A 1 -30.46 17.41 39.19
N ILE A 2 -29.66 17.29 38.13
CA ILE A 2 -29.54 16.03 37.35
C ILE A 2 -28.56 15.13 38.12
N ASN A 3 -29.00 13.92 38.43
CA ASN A 3 -28.28 12.95 39.26
C ASN A 3 -27.11 12.36 38.46
N VAL A 4 -25.89 12.84 38.71
CA VAL A 4 -24.64 12.36 38.09
C VAL A 4 -24.11 11.17 38.91
N THR A 5 -24.81 10.04 38.91
CA THR A 5 -24.37 8.83 39.64
C THR A 5 -24.80 7.54 38.93
N SER A 6 -24.41 7.37 37.66
CA SER A 6 -24.43 6.04 37.04
C SER A 6 -23.42 5.90 35.90
N ILE A 7 -22.18 6.37 36.09
CA ILE A 7 -21.07 5.93 35.24
C ILE A 7 -20.64 4.57 35.81
N PRO A 8 -20.79 3.45 35.07
CA PRO A 8 -20.29 2.16 35.54
C PRO A 8 -18.81 2.30 35.88
N SER A 9 -18.39 1.82 37.05
CA SER A 9 -16.97 1.78 37.35
C SER A 9 -16.26 1.00 36.22
N LEU A 10 -15.07 1.44 35.80
CA LEU A 10 -14.30 0.81 34.71
C LEU A 10 -14.05 -0.70 34.94
N ARG A 11 -14.25 -1.18 36.18
CA ARG A 11 -14.16 -2.57 36.61
C ARG A 11 -15.34 -3.43 36.15
N HIS A 12 -16.54 -2.87 35.96
CA HIS A 12 -17.75 -3.59 35.53
C HIS A 12 -18.10 -3.39 34.05
N TRP A 13 -17.25 -2.68 33.30
CA TRP A 13 -17.47 -2.45 31.88
C TRP A 13 -17.34 -3.77 31.06
N PRO A 14 -18.23 -4.05 30.08
CA PRO A 14 -18.20 -5.27 29.28
C PRO A 14 -17.08 -5.22 28.23
N TRP A 15 -15.83 -5.27 28.70
CA TRP A 15 -14.64 -5.04 27.89
C TRP A 15 -14.50 -6.01 26.71
N GLU A 16 -14.80 -7.30 26.89
CA GLU A 16 -14.68 -8.28 25.81
C GLU A 16 -15.60 -7.96 24.62
N LYS A 17 -16.87 -7.68 24.89
CA LYS A 17 -17.83 -7.25 23.88
C LYS A 17 -17.42 -5.91 23.25
N THR A 18 -16.89 -4.99 24.05
CA THR A 18 -16.44 -3.67 23.56
C THR A 18 -15.26 -3.80 22.60
N LEU A 19 -14.28 -4.63 22.93
CA LEU A 19 -13.12 -4.88 22.08
C LEU A 19 -13.48 -5.61 20.80
N GLU A 20 -14.36 -6.62 20.90
CA GLU A 20 -14.87 -7.31 19.72
C GLU A 20 -15.54 -6.31 18.76
N VAL A 21 -16.41 -5.43 19.28
CA VAL A 21 -17.04 -4.38 18.48
C VAL A 21 -16.00 -3.40 17.90
N ALA A 22 -14.98 -3.01 18.67
CA ALA A 22 -13.93 -2.12 18.20
C ALA A 22 -13.12 -2.73 17.04
N VAL A 23 -12.74 -4.01 17.14
CA VAL A 23 -12.04 -4.72 16.06
C VAL A 23 -12.93 -4.85 14.82
N LEU A 24 -14.20 -5.21 14.99
CA LEU A 24 -15.15 -5.33 13.88
C LEU A 24 -15.43 -3.98 13.21
N ALA A 25 -15.56 -2.90 13.99
CA ALA A 25 -15.70 -1.55 13.48
C ALA A 25 -14.44 -1.09 12.71
N LEU A 26 -13.25 -1.43 13.20
CA LEU A 26 -12.00 -1.15 12.50
C LEU A 26 -11.88 -1.95 11.18
N VAL A 27 -12.35 -3.20 11.14
CA VAL A 27 -12.44 -3.97 9.89
C VAL A 27 -13.36 -3.28 8.89
N ALA A 28 -14.55 -2.84 9.33
CA ALA A 28 -15.48 -2.13 8.46
C ALA A 28 -14.92 -0.79 7.97
N GLY A 29 -14.40 0.02 8.90
CA GLY A 29 -13.81 1.33 8.60
C GLY A 29 -12.59 1.22 7.68
N SER A 30 -11.70 0.25 7.91
CA SER A 30 -10.50 0.09 7.08
C SER A 30 -10.81 -0.37 5.66
N VAL A 31 -11.91 -1.09 5.40
CA VAL A 31 -12.31 -1.40 4.02
C VAL A 31 -13.05 -0.22 3.38
N LEU A 32 -14.01 0.38 4.09
CA LEU A 32 -14.89 1.41 3.53
C LEU A 32 -14.21 2.77 3.36
N TRP A 33 -13.14 3.04 4.10
CA TRP A 33 -12.38 4.30 4.02
C TRP A 33 -11.08 4.12 3.25
N LYS A 34 -11.11 4.40 1.93
CA LYS A 34 -9.91 4.41 1.05
C LYS A 34 -9.11 3.11 1.06
N GLY A 35 -9.78 1.97 1.31
CA GLY A 35 -9.12 0.68 1.53
C GLY A 35 -8.15 0.64 2.72
N GLY A 36 -8.16 1.66 3.59
CA GLY A 36 -7.31 1.72 4.77
C GLY A 36 -5.86 2.03 4.43
N LYS A 37 -5.59 2.71 3.32
CA LYS A 37 -4.24 3.15 2.92
C LYS A 37 -3.70 4.28 3.78
N THR A 38 -4.56 4.95 4.54
CA THR A 38 -4.19 6.19 5.23
C THR A 38 -3.54 5.94 6.60
N LEU A 39 -2.66 6.85 7.02
CA LEU A 39 -1.92 6.73 8.28
C LEU A 39 -2.85 6.76 9.50
N GLU A 40 -3.97 7.47 9.43
CA GLU A 40 -4.93 7.54 10.54
C GLU A 40 -5.48 6.14 10.87
N ILE A 41 -5.74 5.31 9.86
CA ILE A 41 -6.22 3.94 10.05
C ILE A 41 -5.13 3.08 10.72
N THR A 42 -3.85 3.26 10.36
CA THR A 42 -2.74 2.57 11.01
C THR A 42 -2.60 2.96 12.49
N TRP A 43 -2.82 4.22 12.85
CA TRP A 43 -2.76 4.67 14.24
C TRP A 43 -3.94 4.15 15.07
N ILE A 44 -5.15 4.16 14.50
CA ILE A 44 -6.33 3.54 15.15
C ILE A 44 -6.09 2.04 15.35
N LEU A 45 -5.48 1.36 14.37
CA LEU A 45 -5.10 -0.05 14.46
C LEU A 45 -4.15 -0.31 15.64
N VAL A 46 -3.13 0.53 15.86
CA VAL A 46 -2.24 0.41 17.03
C VAL A 46 -3.02 0.57 18.34
N GLY A 47 -3.88 1.58 18.44
CA GLY A 47 -4.70 1.81 19.64
C GLY A 47 -5.65 0.64 19.96
N VAL A 48 -6.34 0.11 18.94
CA VAL A 48 -7.22 -1.07 19.09
C VAL A 48 -6.41 -2.31 19.49
N SER A 49 -5.25 -2.54 18.86
CA SER A 49 -4.36 -3.66 19.18
C SER A 49 -3.83 -3.60 20.61
N TRP A 50 -3.45 -2.40 21.07
CA TRP A 50 -3.04 -2.16 22.45
C TRP A 50 -4.17 -2.49 23.44
N LEU A 51 -5.37 -1.94 23.22
CA LEU A 51 -6.53 -2.21 24.07
C LEU A 51 -6.86 -3.72 24.14
N CYS A 52 -6.88 -4.40 22.99
CA CYS A 52 -7.09 -5.85 22.93
C CYS A 52 -6.06 -6.62 23.76
N THR A 53 -4.78 -6.25 23.65
CA THR A 53 -3.67 -6.92 24.36
C THR A 53 -3.74 -6.69 25.88
N ILE A 54 -3.90 -5.44 26.32
CA ILE A 54 -3.90 -5.07 27.74
C ILE A 54 -5.09 -5.67 28.48
N VAL A 55 -6.29 -5.55 27.91
CA VAL A 55 -7.51 -6.08 28.53
C VAL A 55 -7.49 -7.60 28.57
N TYR A 56 -7.05 -8.28 27.51
CA TYR A 56 -6.93 -9.74 27.49
C TYR A 56 -6.08 -10.23 28.67
N TRP A 57 -4.87 -9.67 28.83
CA TRP A 57 -3.98 -10.07 29.92
C TRP A 57 -4.46 -9.60 31.31
N ARG A 58 -5.23 -8.51 31.39
CA ARG A 58 -5.85 -8.07 32.64
C ARG A 58 -6.95 -9.05 33.09
N ASN A 59 -7.85 -9.46 32.19
CA ASN A 59 -8.93 -10.39 32.51
C ASN A 59 -8.37 -11.77 32.90
N LYS A 60 -7.37 -12.28 32.18
CA LYS A 60 -6.72 -13.55 32.52
C LYS A 60 -5.97 -13.55 33.86
N LYS A 61 -5.47 -12.40 34.32
CA LYS A 61 -4.90 -12.28 35.67
C LYS A 61 -5.96 -12.49 36.77
N LEU A 62 -7.22 -12.16 36.50
CA LEU A 62 -8.32 -12.26 37.46
C LEU A 62 -8.88 -13.69 37.56
N GLU A 63 -8.73 -14.51 36.52
CA GLU A 63 -9.22 -15.91 36.44
C GLU A 63 -8.25 -16.95 37.05
N ALA A 64 -7.33 -16.54 37.92
CA ALA A 64 -6.14 -17.28 38.33
C ALA A 64 -6.39 -18.48 39.29
N GLU A 65 -7.14 -19.50 38.86
CA GLU A 65 -7.21 -20.80 39.56
C GLU A 65 -6.87 -22.03 38.69
N SER A 66 -6.58 -21.90 37.39
CA SER A 66 -6.03 -23.03 36.63
C SER A 66 -5.05 -22.58 35.55
N TRP A 67 -3.80 -23.00 35.67
CA TRP A 67 -2.68 -22.62 34.78
C TRP A 67 -2.71 -23.30 33.40
N LYS A 68 -3.85 -23.89 32.99
CA LYS A 68 -4.03 -24.46 31.65
C LYS A 68 -4.59 -23.40 30.70
N LEU A 69 -3.74 -22.48 30.24
CA LEU A 69 -4.13 -21.58 29.15
C LEU A 69 -4.16 -22.35 27.82
N GLU A 70 -5.24 -22.18 27.06
CA GLU A 70 -5.27 -22.46 25.62
C GLU A 70 -4.23 -21.57 24.95
N ALA A 71 -3.04 -22.13 24.69
CA ALA A 71 -1.89 -21.37 24.24
C ALA A 71 -1.67 -21.52 22.74
N VAL A 72 -1.43 -20.40 22.06
CA VAL A 72 -0.81 -20.41 20.72
C VAL A 72 0.51 -21.18 20.83
N PRO A 73 0.81 -22.13 19.92
CA PRO A 73 2.07 -22.89 19.96
C PRO A 73 3.29 -21.97 20.09
N MET A 74 4.24 -22.33 20.94
CA MET A 74 5.40 -21.49 21.26
C MET A 74 6.19 -21.12 20.01
N PHE A 75 6.35 -22.06 19.08
CA PHE A 75 7.03 -21.82 17.80
C PHE A 75 6.34 -20.72 16.96
N LEU A 76 5.01 -20.76 16.90
CA LEU A 76 4.23 -19.76 16.17
C LEU A 76 4.31 -18.40 16.86
N TRP A 77 4.17 -18.36 18.18
CA TRP A 77 4.34 -17.14 18.97
C TRP A 77 5.75 -16.52 18.77
N LEU A 78 6.79 -17.35 18.87
CA LEU A 78 8.18 -16.92 18.68
C LEU A 78 8.40 -16.38 17.27
N SER A 79 7.84 -17.04 16.25
CA SER A 79 7.93 -16.56 14.86
C SER A 79 7.28 -15.18 14.68
N VAL A 80 6.13 -14.94 15.32
CA VAL A 80 5.46 -13.62 15.31
C VAL A 80 6.31 -12.57 16.04
N MET A 81 6.83 -12.88 17.23
CA MET A 81 7.67 -11.94 17.98
C MET A 81 8.95 -11.60 17.23
N LEU A 82 9.62 -12.61 16.67
CA LEU A 82 10.84 -12.42 15.88
C LEU A 82 10.54 -11.60 14.62
N PHE A 83 9.42 -11.83 13.94
CA PHE A 83 9.03 -11.00 12.79
C PHE A 83 8.86 -9.51 13.16
N ILE A 84 8.20 -9.22 14.29
CA ILE A 84 7.98 -7.84 14.76
C ILE A 84 9.32 -7.19 15.18
N ILE A 85 10.09 -7.88 16.03
CA ILE A 85 11.37 -7.37 16.53
C ILE A 85 12.34 -7.16 15.36
N TRP A 86 12.42 -8.10 14.42
CA TRP A 86 13.30 -7.99 13.26
C TRP A 86 12.91 -6.82 12.35
N THR A 87 11.59 -6.57 12.19
CA THR A 87 11.11 -5.39 11.45
C THR A 87 11.57 -4.09 12.11
N ALA A 88 11.54 -4.00 13.45
CA ALA A 88 12.03 -2.83 14.17
C ALA A 88 13.56 -2.68 14.10
N ILE A 89 14.31 -3.78 14.16
CA ILE A 89 15.77 -3.79 13.95
C ILE A 89 16.10 -3.30 12.55
N SER A 90 15.45 -3.85 11.53
CA SER A 90 15.61 -3.44 10.13
C SER A 90 15.36 -1.94 9.94
N TYR A 91 14.26 -1.40 10.49
CA TYR A 91 13.98 0.04 10.47
C TYR A 91 15.08 0.88 11.14
N ARG A 92 15.61 0.42 12.29
CA ARG A 92 16.67 1.13 13.01
C ARG A 92 17.96 1.26 12.20
N TYR A 93 18.23 0.33 11.27
CA TYR A 93 19.38 0.34 10.37
C TYR A 93 19.05 0.83 8.95
N SER A 94 17.81 1.26 8.69
CA SER A 94 17.40 1.76 7.39
C SER A 94 18.17 3.00 6.98
N THR A 95 18.43 3.16 5.68
CA THR A 95 18.99 4.39 5.09
C THR A 95 17.91 5.38 4.65
N THR A 96 16.63 5.10 4.94
CA THR A 96 15.45 5.89 4.55
C THR A 96 14.50 6.09 5.75
N GLN A 97 15.05 6.45 6.92
CA GLN A 97 14.34 6.44 8.22
C GLN A 97 13.23 7.48 8.36
N ASN A 98 13.14 8.43 7.43
CA ASN A 98 12.00 9.35 7.36
C ASN A 98 10.71 8.65 6.90
N TYR A 99 10.81 7.40 6.41
CA TYR A 99 9.71 6.52 6.04
C TYR A 99 9.82 5.15 6.73
N GLY A 100 8.73 4.38 6.76
CA GLY A 100 8.72 2.98 7.21
C GLY A 100 8.32 2.75 8.67
N LEU A 101 8.23 3.79 9.51
CA LEU A 101 7.76 3.65 10.89
C LEU A 101 6.31 3.14 10.95
N ASP A 102 5.47 3.59 10.03
CA ASP A 102 4.10 3.12 9.87
C ASP A 102 4.02 1.62 9.59
N GLU A 103 4.95 1.07 8.79
CA GLU A 103 5.03 -0.38 8.58
C GLU A 103 5.50 -1.14 9.83
N VAL A 104 6.37 -0.56 10.66
CA VAL A 104 6.78 -1.14 11.95
C VAL A 104 5.57 -1.21 12.89
N LEU A 105 4.85 -0.09 13.03
CA LEU A 105 3.65 0.02 13.85
C LEU A 105 2.55 -0.94 13.38
N GLN A 106 2.29 -0.98 12.07
CA GLN A 106 1.32 -1.87 11.45
C GLN A 106 1.69 -3.35 11.66
N THR A 107 2.96 -3.72 11.46
CA THR A 107 3.44 -5.10 11.67
C THR A 107 3.25 -5.54 13.12
N GLY A 108 3.64 -4.70 14.08
CA GLY A 108 3.46 -4.97 15.51
C GLY A 108 1.99 -5.11 15.90
N ALA A 109 1.14 -4.17 15.45
CA ALA A 109 -0.28 -4.16 15.78
C ALA A 109 -1.04 -5.36 15.18
N LEU A 110 -0.75 -5.73 13.92
CA LEU A 110 -1.36 -6.88 13.25
C LEU A 110 -0.92 -8.20 13.88
N GLY A 111 0.36 -8.34 14.24
CA GLY A 111 0.87 -9.54 14.92
C GLY A 111 0.24 -9.74 16.30
N LEU A 112 0.05 -8.66 17.07
CA LEU A 112 -0.66 -8.71 18.36
C LEU A 112 -2.15 -9.06 18.19
N LEU A 113 -2.84 -8.50 17.19
CA LEU A 113 -4.24 -8.85 16.91
C LEU A 113 -4.41 -10.28 16.41
N PHE A 114 -3.46 -10.79 15.62
CA PHE A 114 -3.38 -12.19 15.23
C PHE A 114 -3.29 -13.11 16.46
N LEU A 115 -2.40 -12.80 17.40
CA LEU A 115 -2.27 -13.56 18.65
C LEU A 115 -3.50 -13.44 19.54
N TRP A 116 -4.12 -12.26 19.60
CA TRP A 116 -5.36 -12.03 20.34
C TRP A 116 -6.49 -12.89 19.80
N ILE A 117 -6.79 -12.86 18.49
CA ILE A 117 -7.90 -13.62 17.92
C ILE A 117 -7.64 -15.13 17.94
N ALA A 118 -6.38 -15.57 17.82
CA ALA A 118 -6.00 -16.97 17.95
C ALA A 118 -6.27 -17.56 19.35
N ARG A 119 -6.49 -16.72 20.37
CA ARG A 119 -6.82 -17.11 21.75
C ARG A 119 -8.28 -16.94 22.12
N GLN A 120 -9.11 -16.40 21.22
CA GLN A 120 -10.53 -16.17 21.49
C GLN A 120 -11.34 -17.45 21.32
N ASN A 121 -12.46 -17.56 22.04
CA ASN A 121 -13.44 -18.62 21.81
C ASN A 121 -14.00 -18.48 20.37
N LEU A 122 -13.50 -19.33 19.48
CA LEU A 122 -13.48 -19.06 18.05
C LEU A 122 -14.86 -19.00 17.41
N GLN A 123 -15.88 -19.68 17.95
CA GLN A 123 -17.09 -19.92 17.15
C GLN A 123 -17.95 -18.66 16.95
N THR A 124 -18.22 -17.91 18.02
CA THR A 124 -19.07 -16.71 17.97
C THR A 124 -18.35 -15.54 17.29
N THR A 125 -17.13 -15.24 17.73
CA THR A 125 -16.34 -14.12 17.19
C THR A 125 -16.03 -14.31 15.71
N THR A 126 -15.70 -15.55 15.28
CA THR A 126 -15.49 -15.85 13.86
C THR A 126 -16.75 -15.61 13.04
N TYR A 127 -17.93 -16.03 13.54
CA TYR A 127 -19.17 -15.79 12.82
C TYR A 127 -19.48 -14.29 12.67
N LYS A 128 -19.24 -13.48 13.72
CA LYS A 128 -19.43 -12.02 13.63
C LYS A 128 -18.44 -11.37 12.67
N LEU A 129 -17.17 -11.78 12.69
CA LEU A 129 -16.17 -11.32 11.72
C LEU A 129 -16.57 -11.65 10.28
N GLN A 130 -16.98 -12.90 10.02
CA GLN A 130 -17.47 -13.35 8.71
C GLN A 130 -18.69 -12.53 8.26
N THR A 131 -19.60 -12.23 9.19
CA THR A 131 -20.80 -11.42 8.94
C THR A 131 -20.45 -9.98 8.57
N VAL A 132 -19.57 -9.33 9.35
CA VAL A 132 -19.14 -7.96 9.08
C VAL A 132 -18.41 -7.87 7.74
N LEU A 133 -17.48 -8.80 7.46
CA LEU A 133 -16.80 -8.86 6.18
C LEU A 133 -17.77 -9.02 5.01
N ALA A 134 -18.78 -9.89 5.13
CA ALA A 134 -19.77 -10.08 4.08
C ALA A 134 -20.60 -8.81 3.83
N TYR A 135 -21.13 -8.17 4.88
CA TYR A 135 -21.89 -6.91 4.74
C TYR A 135 -21.04 -5.79 4.14
N VAL A 136 -19.84 -5.59 4.69
CA VAL A 136 -18.91 -4.56 4.21
C VAL A 136 -18.53 -4.79 2.75
N THR A 137 -18.31 -6.04 2.34
CA THR A 137 -18.04 -6.39 0.94
C THR A 137 -19.20 -5.99 0.03
N LEU A 138 -20.44 -6.31 0.43
CA LEU A 138 -21.62 -5.98 -0.38
C LEU A 138 -21.83 -4.47 -0.49
N VAL A 139 -21.67 -3.73 0.61
CA VAL A 139 -21.72 -2.27 0.61
C VAL A 139 -20.62 -1.69 -0.30
N ALA A 140 -19.38 -2.18 -0.17
CA ALA A 140 -18.27 -1.72 -1.01
C ALA A 140 -18.47 -2.06 -2.49
N CYS A 141 -19.10 -3.19 -2.83
CA CYS A 141 -19.48 -3.52 -4.20
C CYS A 141 -20.50 -2.53 -4.77
N VAL A 142 -21.54 -2.20 -4.00
CA VAL A 142 -22.56 -1.20 -4.42
C VAL A 142 -21.92 0.17 -4.63
N ILE A 143 -21.11 0.64 -3.66
CA ILE A 143 -20.37 1.90 -3.80
C ILE A 143 -19.45 1.86 -5.03
N GLY A 144 -18.75 0.74 -5.24
CA GLY A 144 -17.88 0.53 -6.39
C GLY A 144 -18.59 0.63 -7.73
N VAL A 145 -19.79 0.05 -7.85
CA VAL A 145 -20.62 0.15 -9.06
C VAL A 145 -21.03 1.61 -9.29
N LEU A 146 -21.45 2.33 -8.25
CA LEU A 146 -21.79 3.76 -8.37
C LEU A 146 -20.59 4.57 -8.86
N ILE A 147 -19.42 4.40 -8.24
CA ILE A 147 -18.18 5.05 -8.66
C ILE A 147 -17.86 4.71 -10.11
N TYR A 148 -17.88 3.42 -10.46
CA TYR A 148 -17.54 2.98 -11.81
C TYR A 148 -18.50 3.50 -12.89
N VAL A 149 -19.79 3.66 -12.58
CA VAL A 149 -20.77 4.16 -13.56
C VAL A 149 -20.76 5.69 -13.65
N LEU A 150 -20.53 6.39 -12.53
CA LEU A 150 -20.71 7.84 -12.44
C LEU A 150 -19.42 8.64 -12.47
N GLN A 151 -18.25 7.99 -12.46
CA GLN A 151 -16.94 8.66 -12.51
C GLN A 151 -16.10 8.15 -13.70
N PRO A 152 -15.18 8.99 -14.23
CA PRO A 152 -14.32 8.64 -15.37
C PRO A 152 -13.18 7.69 -14.98
N VAL A 153 -13.52 6.57 -14.33
CA VAL A 153 -12.56 5.55 -13.85
C VAL A 153 -12.57 4.34 -14.77
N ASN A 154 -11.40 3.95 -15.26
CA ASN A 154 -11.11 2.74 -16.06
C ASN A 154 -11.81 1.45 -15.60
N ARG A 155 -11.78 1.26 -14.29
CA ARG A 155 -11.93 -0.04 -13.64
C ARG A 155 -12.70 0.13 -12.33
N LEU A 156 -13.48 -0.88 -11.95
CA LEU A 156 -14.20 -0.85 -10.68
C LEU A 156 -13.21 -1.01 -9.51
N VAL A 157 -13.31 -0.10 -8.54
CA VAL A 157 -12.38 0.00 -7.40
C VAL A 157 -13.02 -0.24 -6.03
N GLY A 158 -14.33 -0.48 -5.96
CA GLY A 158 -15.02 -0.54 -4.67
C GLY A 158 -14.81 0.76 -3.88
N THR A 159 -14.39 0.64 -2.63
CA THR A 159 -14.02 1.76 -1.74
C THR A 159 -12.50 2.05 -1.71
N PHE A 160 -11.73 1.43 -2.60
CA PHE A 160 -10.26 1.60 -2.70
C PHE A 160 -9.92 2.75 -3.64
N VAL A 161 -10.28 3.96 -3.21
CA VAL A 161 -10.07 5.23 -3.95
C VAL A 161 -9.80 6.38 -2.97
N ASP A 162 -8.98 7.35 -3.38
CA ASP A 162 -8.92 8.69 -2.76
C ASP A 162 -9.55 9.74 -3.68
N PHE A 163 -10.75 10.21 -3.36
CA PHE A 163 -11.50 11.18 -4.16
C PHE A 163 -10.82 12.54 -4.30
N ARG A 164 -9.78 12.84 -3.50
CA ARG A 164 -8.99 14.08 -3.61
C ARG A 164 -8.06 14.08 -4.81
N PHE A 165 -7.69 12.90 -5.31
CA PHE A 165 -6.71 12.75 -6.39
C PHE A 165 -7.31 11.90 -7.51
N HIS A 166 -7.46 12.48 -8.70
CA HIS A 166 -8.02 11.78 -9.87
C HIS A 166 -7.17 10.60 -10.39
N THR A 167 -6.01 10.35 -9.78
CA THR A 167 -5.11 9.23 -10.10
C THR A 167 -5.14 8.11 -9.06
N ASP A 168 -5.69 8.35 -7.86
CA ASP A 168 -5.59 7.43 -6.73
C ASP A 168 -6.75 6.44 -6.69
N TYR A 169 -6.76 5.56 -7.68
CA TYR A 169 -7.71 4.46 -7.85
C TYR A 169 -6.96 3.13 -7.80
N TRP A 170 -7.33 2.21 -6.90
CA TRP A 170 -6.58 0.95 -6.68
C TRP A 170 -7.40 -0.30 -7.04
N PRO A 171 -7.64 -0.58 -8.33
CA PRO A 171 -8.47 -1.70 -8.76
C PRO A 171 -7.86 -3.07 -8.43
N ASN A 172 -6.52 -3.19 -8.38
CA ASN A 172 -5.88 -4.44 -7.98
C ASN A 172 -6.01 -4.72 -6.48
N ALA A 173 -5.94 -3.68 -5.64
CA ALA A 173 -6.19 -3.81 -4.20
C ALA A 173 -7.64 -4.25 -3.94
N TRP A 174 -8.59 -3.62 -4.63
CA TRP A 174 -9.99 -4.03 -4.62
C TRP A 174 -10.18 -5.49 -5.05
N ALA A 175 -9.57 -5.89 -6.18
CA ALA A 175 -9.67 -7.25 -6.67
C ALA A 175 -9.11 -8.26 -5.65
N GLN A 176 -7.97 -7.96 -5.02
CA GLN A 176 -7.40 -8.80 -3.96
C GLN A 176 -8.30 -8.88 -2.72
N TYR A 177 -8.95 -7.78 -2.33
CA TYR A 177 -9.95 -7.80 -1.27
C TYR A 177 -11.11 -8.76 -1.61
N LEU A 178 -11.57 -8.77 -2.86
CA LEU A 178 -12.61 -9.70 -3.30
C LEU A 178 -12.14 -11.17 -3.31
N LEU A 179 -10.86 -11.45 -3.59
CA LEU A 179 -10.27 -12.79 -3.42
C LEU A 179 -10.32 -13.28 -1.96
N LEU A 180 -10.13 -12.35 -1.00
CA LEU A 180 -10.33 -12.62 0.42
C LEU A 180 -11.81 -12.79 0.76
N ALA A 181 -12.68 -11.94 0.21
CA ALA A 181 -14.07 -11.85 0.65
C ALA A 181 -14.99 -12.93 0.09
N TRP A 182 -14.84 -13.35 -1.17
CA TRP A 182 -15.83 -14.25 -1.80
C TRP A 182 -16.02 -15.59 -1.08
N PRO A 183 -14.97 -16.28 -0.55
CA PRO A 183 -15.17 -17.52 0.19
C PRO A 183 -15.87 -17.26 1.53
N ILE A 184 -15.62 -16.11 2.14
CA ILE A 184 -16.24 -15.69 3.40
C ILE A 184 -17.72 -15.36 3.19
N VAL A 185 -18.06 -14.67 2.10
CA VAL A 185 -19.46 -14.41 1.70
C VAL A 185 -20.19 -15.74 1.44
N LEU A 186 -19.58 -16.68 0.73
CA LEU A 186 -20.14 -18.02 0.51
C LEU A 186 -20.42 -18.73 1.85
N LEU A 187 -19.45 -18.77 2.76
CA LEU A 187 -19.62 -19.36 4.09
C LEU A 187 -20.73 -18.69 4.90
N TRP A 188 -20.78 -17.36 4.87
CA TRP A 188 -21.76 -16.58 5.63
C TRP A 188 -23.19 -16.84 5.12
N VAL A 189 -23.40 -16.82 3.79
CA VAL A 189 -24.71 -17.11 3.21
C VAL A 189 -25.15 -18.53 3.52
N LYS A 190 -24.25 -19.53 3.41
CA LYS A 190 -24.56 -20.93 3.72
C LYS A 190 -24.91 -21.17 5.19
N LYS A 191 -24.36 -20.38 6.12
CA LYS A 191 -24.72 -20.44 7.54
C LYS A 191 -26.04 -19.73 7.86
N ASN A 192 -26.54 -18.88 6.97
CA ASN A 192 -27.76 -18.11 7.19
C ASN A 192 -28.89 -18.61 6.29
N MET A 193 -29.71 -19.52 6.82
CA MET A 193 -30.80 -20.20 6.07
C MET A 193 -31.75 -19.24 5.34
N ARG A 194 -31.96 -18.01 5.85
CA ARG A 194 -32.82 -17.01 5.19
C ARG A 194 -32.22 -16.45 3.91
N MET A 195 -30.88 -16.38 3.86
CA MET A 195 -30.10 -15.82 2.75
C MET A 195 -29.70 -16.88 1.73
N GLU A 196 -29.75 -18.17 2.08
CA GLU A 196 -29.32 -19.26 1.20
C GLU A 196 -30.04 -19.27 -0.16
N ARG A 197 -31.33 -18.92 -0.19
CA ARG A 197 -32.11 -18.76 -1.44
C ARG A 197 -31.59 -17.67 -2.37
N TYR A 198 -30.81 -16.71 -1.86
CA TYR A 198 -30.22 -15.61 -2.63
C TYR A 198 -28.73 -15.82 -2.91
N LEU A 199 -28.17 -17.00 -2.56
CA LEU A 199 -26.74 -17.29 -2.68
C LEU A 199 -26.16 -16.91 -4.04
N PHE A 200 -26.83 -17.31 -5.12
CA PHE A 200 -26.34 -17.06 -6.48
C PHE A 200 -26.33 -15.58 -6.85
N LEU A 201 -27.32 -14.82 -6.40
CA LEU A 201 -27.41 -13.39 -6.64
C LEU A 201 -26.32 -12.64 -5.88
N ILE A 202 -26.15 -12.96 -4.60
CA ILE A 202 -25.15 -12.33 -3.73
C ILE A 202 -23.74 -12.66 -4.20
N LEU A 203 -23.42 -13.94 -4.37
CA LEU A 203 -22.08 -14.36 -4.79
C LEU A 203 -21.80 -13.98 -6.24
N GLY A 204 -22.79 -14.07 -7.12
CA GLY A 204 -22.69 -13.64 -8.52
C GLY A 204 -22.44 -12.13 -8.62
N PHE A 205 -23.07 -11.30 -7.80
CA PHE A 205 -22.80 -9.86 -7.74
C PHE A 205 -21.36 -9.54 -7.28
N VAL A 206 -20.88 -10.20 -6.22
CA VAL A 206 -19.51 -10.05 -5.73
C VAL A 206 -18.49 -10.46 -6.80
N LEU A 207 -18.69 -11.60 -7.46
CA LEU A 207 -17.81 -12.06 -8.52
C LEU A 207 -17.93 -11.21 -9.81
N GLY A 208 -19.10 -10.65 -10.10
CA GLY A 208 -19.28 -9.65 -11.16
C GLY A 208 -18.45 -8.38 -10.89
N CYS A 209 -18.41 -7.92 -9.64
CA CYS A 209 -17.54 -6.81 -9.23
C CYS A 209 -16.05 -7.16 -9.32
N LEU A 210 -15.68 -8.43 -9.13
CA LEU A 210 -14.32 -8.92 -9.38
C LEU A 210 -13.97 -8.86 -10.88
N LEU A 211 -14.88 -9.27 -11.76
CA LEU A 211 -14.67 -9.17 -13.22
C LEU A 211 -14.52 -7.70 -13.66
N LEU A 212 -15.36 -6.81 -13.13
CA LEU A 212 -15.32 -5.36 -13.38
C LEU A 212 -14.07 -4.66 -12.82
N SER A 213 -13.33 -5.32 -11.90
CA SER A 213 -12.02 -4.81 -11.46
C SER A 213 -10.98 -4.87 -12.57
N TYR A 214 -11.20 -5.69 -13.60
CA TYR A 214 -10.27 -5.87 -14.69
C TYR A 214 -8.85 -6.25 -14.17
N SER A 215 -8.69 -6.93 -13.02
CA SER A 215 -7.37 -7.42 -12.59
C SER A 215 -7.08 -8.82 -13.13
N ARG A 216 -6.15 -8.95 -14.09
CA ARG A 216 -5.77 -10.24 -14.69
C ARG A 216 -5.17 -11.21 -13.66
N ALA A 217 -4.28 -10.70 -12.83
CA ALA A 217 -3.67 -11.46 -11.74
C ALA A 217 -4.74 -11.98 -10.77
N ALA A 218 -5.76 -11.17 -10.47
CA ALA A 218 -6.84 -11.61 -9.59
C ALA A 218 -7.75 -12.66 -10.23
N ILE A 219 -8.07 -12.54 -11.52
CA ILE A 219 -8.85 -13.58 -12.22
C ILE A 219 -8.09 -14.92 -12.24
N LEU A 220 -6.77 -14.89 -12.49
CA LEU A 220 -5.93 -16.09 -12.42
C LEU A 220 -5.92 -16.69 -11.00
N ALA A 221 -5.70 -15.86 -9.97
CA ALA A 221 -5.73 -16.29 -8.58
C ALA A 221 -7.11 -16.85 -8.17
N PHE A 222 -8.20 -16.24 -8.63
CA PHE A 222 -9.56 -16.73 -8.41
C PHE A 222 -9.78 -18.12 -9.03
N GLY A 223 -9.33 -18.32 -10.28
CA GLY A 223 -9.35 -19.64 -10.92
C GLY A 223 -8.60 -20.69 -10.08
N GLY A 224 -7.41 -20.34 -9.59
CA GLY A 224 -6.64 -21.17 -8.65
C GLY A 224 -7.38 -21.44 -7.34
N GLN A 225 -8.08 -20.45 -6.77
CA GLN A 225 -8.88 -20.64 -5.56
C GLN A 225 -10.06 -21.60 -5.78
N VAL A 226 -10.74 -21.55 -6.93
CA VAL A 226 -11.84 -22.48 -7.25
C VAL A 226 -11.32 -23.91 -7.37
N VAL A 227 -10.20 -24.12 -8.04
CA VAL A 227 -9.54 -25.44 -8.14
C VAL A 227 -9.11 -25.94 -6.76
N LEU A 228 -8.43 -25.10 -5.98
CA LEU A 228 -8.02 -25.42 -4.61
C LEU A 228 -9.22 -25.77 -3.72
N PHE A 229 -10.31 -25.01 -3.82
CA PHE A 229 -11.53 -25.27 -3.05
C PHE A 229 -12.12 -26.65 -3.39
N GLY A 230 -12.17 -27.01 -4.68
CA GLY A 230 -12.59 -28.34 -5.14
C GLY A 230 -11.71 -29.46 -4.60
N ILE A 231 -10.37 -29.33 -4.71
CA ILE A 231 -9.42 -30.32 -4.20
C ILE A 231 -9.58 -30.53 -2.69
N LEU A 232 -9.71 -29.45 -1.92
CA LEU A 232 -9.85 -29.54 -0.46
C LEU A 232 -11.19 -30.15 -0.03
N LEU A 233 -12.28 -29.88 -0.76
CA LEU A 233 -13.58 -30.52 -0.51
C LEU A 233 -13.52 -32.03 -0.79
N GLN A 234 -12.88 -32.45 -1.89
CA GLN A 234 -12.68 -33.86 -2.20
C GLN A 234 -11.84 -34.55 -1.13
N TRP A 235 -10.71 -33.94 -0.74
CA TRP A 235 -9.86 -34.48 0.31
C TRP A 235 -10.59 -34.58 1.65
N GLN A 236 -11.45 -33.61 1.97
CA GLN A 236 -12.28 -33.68 3.18
C GLN A 236 -13.28 -34.84 3.12
N GLU A 237 -13.94 -35.07 1.98
CA GLU A 237 -14.87 -36.20 1.78
C GLU A 237 -14.16 -37.55 2.02
N GLU A 238 -12.95 -37.71 1.48
CA GLU A 238 -12.11 -38.90 1.70
C GLU A 238 -11.74 -39.09 3.18
N GLN A 239 -11.43 -38.01 3.90
CA GLN A 239 -10.96 -38.07 5.30
C GLN A 239 -12.06 -38.16 6.36
N SER A 240 -13.24 -37.65 6.06
CA SER A 240 -14.37 -37.58 7.01
C SER A 240 -15.46 -38.62 6.73
N GLY A 241 -15.45 -39.25 5.56
CA GLY A 241 -16.54 -40.12 5.10
C GLY A 241 -17.82 -39.36 4.71
N MET A 242 -17.82 -38.02 4.81
CA MET A 242 -18.94 -37.17 4.41
C MET A 242 -18.99 -37.07 2.89
N ARG A 243 -20.11 -37.44 2.27
CA ARG A 243 -20.29 -37.30 0.82
C ARG A 243 -20.76 -35.90 0.45
N PHE A 244 -20.06 -35.24 -0.48
CA PHE A 244 -20.50 -33.95 -1.00
C PHE A 244 -21.38 -34.10 -2.25
N PRO A 245 -22.44 -33.28 -2.41
CA PRO A 245 -23.32 -33.35 -3.57
C PRO A 245 -22.68 -32.64 -4.78
N TRP A 246 -21.67 -33.26 -5.41
CA TRP A 246 -20.87 -32.67 -6.50
C TRP A 246 -21.69 -32.15 -7.69
N LYS A 247 -22.75 -32.86 -8.09
CA LYS A 247 -23.65 -32.40 -9.16
C LYS A 247 -24.31 -31.06 -8.80
N MET A 248 -24.76 -30.93 -7.55
CA MET A 248 -25.37 -29.71 -7.04
C MET A 248 -24.33 -28.59 -6.96
N ILE A 249 -23.13 -28.86 -6.43
CA ILE A 249 -22.04 -27.87 -6.33
C ILE A 249 -21.66 -27.32 -7.71
N ARG A 250 -21.50 -28.19 -8.72
CA ARG A 250 -21.20 -27.76 -10.11
C ARG A 250 -22.30 -26.89 -10.69
N THR A 251 -23.56 -27.26 -10.46
CA THR A 251 -24.72 -26.45 -10.91
C THR A 251 -24.72 -25.08 -10.23
N HIS A 252 -24.48 -25.03 -8.92
CA HIS A 252 -24.40 -23.79 -8.15
C HIS A 252 -23.28 -22.88 -8.65
N ALA A 253 -22.10 -23.46 -8.94
CA ALA A 253 -20.97 -22.73 -9.51
C ALA A 253 -21.31 -22.17 -10.89
N LEU A 254 -21.94 -22.96 -11.77
CA LEU A 254 -22.36 -22.51 -13.10
C LEU A 254 -23.36 -21.35 -13.04
N VAL A 255 -24.41 -21.46 -12.23
CA VAL A 255 -25.41 -20.40 -12.07
C VAL A 255 -24.77 -19.12 -11.53
N THR A 256 -23.88 -19.24 -10.54
CA THR A 256 -23.14 -18.09 -9.99
C THR A 256 -22.27 -17.42 -11.06
N ALA A 257 -21.58 -18.21 -11.90
CA ALA A 257 -20.76 -17.70 -12.99
C ALA A 257 -21.60 -16.96 -14.05
N LEU A 258 -22.77 -17.50 -14.41
CA LEU A 258 -23.70 -16.86 -15.33
C LEU A 258 -24.20 -15.50 -14.80
N ILE A 259 -24.55 -15.43 -13.50
CA ILE A 259 -24.96 -14.17 -12.86
C ILE A 259 -23.79 -13.18 -12.82
N ALA A 260 -22.58 -13.62 -12.48
CA ALA A 260 -21.39 -12.77 -12.49
C ALA A 260 -21.12 -12.17 -13.87
N GLY A 261 -21.24 -12.98 -14.93
CA GLY A 261 -21.19 -12.51 -16.32
C GLY A 261 -22.30 -11.52 -16.64
N GLY A 262 -23.55 -11.80 -16.22
CA GLY A 262 -24.68 -10.89 -16.37
C GLY A 262 -24.46 -9.53 -15.70
N VAL A 263 -23.94 -9.51 -14.47
CA VAL A 263 -23.58 -8.28 -13.75
C VAL A 263 -22.49 -7.51 -14.50
N PHE A 264 -21.45 -8.21 -14.97
CA PHE A 264 -20.38 -7.59 -15.74
C PHE A 264 -20.90 -6.89 -17.00
N PHE A 265 -21.72 -7.57 -17.82
CA PHE A 265 -22.27 -6.98 -19.03
C PHE A 265 -23.29 -5.87 -18.74
N LEU A 266 -24.15 -6.05 -17.74
CA LEU A 266 -25.14 -5.05 -17.35
C LEU A 266 -24.47 -3.74 -16.91
N VAL A 267 -23.51 -3.82 -15.98
CA VAL A 267 -22.85 -2.62 -15.44
C VAL A 267 -22.01 -1.93 -16.51
N ASN A 268 -21.29 -2.67 -17.36
CA ASN A 268 -20.59 -2.10 -18.51
C ASN A 268 -21.56 -1.46 -19.51
N GLY A 269 -22.73 -2.06 -19.76
CA GLY A 269 -23.76 -1.49 -20.62
C GLY A 269 -24.29 -0.16 -20.09
N ILE A 270 -24.52 -0.05 -18.77
CA ILE A 270 -24.91 1.21 -18.13
C ILE A 270 -23.77 2.23 -18.26
N ARG A 271 -22.52 1.85 -17.95
CA ARG A 271 -21.36 2.74 -18.05
C ARG A 271 -21.18 3.27 -19.48
N GLY A 272 -21.31 2.42 -20.49
CA GLY A 272 -21.11 2.76 -21.90
C GLY A 272 -22.02 3.87 -22.43
N SER A 273 -23.11 4.18 -21.72
CA SER A 273 -23.97 5.34 -22.03
C SER A 273 -23.39 6.70 -21.59
N VAL A 274 -22.36 6.71 -20.73
CA VAL A 274 -21.79 7.92 -20.13
C VAL A 274 -20.27 8.01 -20.31
N PHE A 275 -19.56 6.89 -20.14
CA PHE A 275 -18.11 6.81 -20.19
C PHE A 275 -17.65 5.63 -21.04
N GLU A 276 -16.44 5.72 -21.59
CA GLU A 276 -15.84 4.61 -22.33
C GLU A 276 -15.63 3.38 -21.45
N VAL A 277 -15.91 2.22 -22.03
CA VAL A 277 -15.74 0.91 -21.40
C VAL A 277 -14.45 0.30 -21.93
N GLN A 278 -13.64 -0.22 -21.02
CA GLN A 278 -12.40 -0.88 -21.38
C GLN A 278 -12.67 -2.12 -22.25
N ASN A 279 -11.99 -2.20 -23.39
CA ASN A 279 -12.10 -3.35 -24.28
C ASN A 279 -11.44 -4.59 -23.68
N ILE A 280 -12.20 -5.69 -23.65
CA ILE A 280 -11.76 -6.98 -23.10
C ILE A 280 -10.63 -7.58 -23.96
N MET A 281 -10.71 -7.41 -25.29
CA MET A 281 -9.72 -7.96 -26.23
C MET A 281 -8.38 -7.24 -26.10
N ASP A 282 -8.38 -5.90 -26.06
CA ASP A 282 -7.14 -5.12 -25.89
C ASP A 282 -6.43 -5.48 -24.58
N LYS A 283 -7.22 -5.81 -23.57
CA LYS A 283 -6.71 -6.24 -22.27
C LYS A 283 -6.19 -7.68 -22.26
N ALA A 284 -6.79 -8.57 -23.04
CA ALA A 284 -6.32 -9.94 -23.24
C ALA A 284 -5.01 -9.96 -24.06
N VAL A 285 -4.86 -9.05 -25.02
CA VAL A 285 -3.70 -8.96 -25.94
C VAL A 285 -2.60 -8.00 -25.43
N PHE A 286 -2.76 -7.41 -24.23
CA PHE A 286 -1.80 -6.48 -23.60
C PHE A 286 -1.58 -5.16 -24.39
N THR A 287 -2.58 -4.74 -25.18
CA THR A 287 -2.54 -3.52 -26.00
C THR A 287 -3.36 -2.36 -25.42
N ALA A 288 -3.95 -2.53 -24.23
CA ALA A 288 -4.71 -1.47 -23.57
C ALA A 288 -3.82 -0.27 -23.18
N ASP A 289 -4.38 0.94 -23.22
CA ASP A 289 -3.75 2.23 -22.85
C ASP A 289 -3.14 2.27 -21.44
N GLU A 290 -3.38 1.25 -20.61
CA GLU A 290 -2.66 0.97 -19.36
C GLU A 290 -1.22 0.46 -19.64
N GLY A 291 -0.50 1.11 -20.55
CA GLY A 291 0.93 0.93 -20.83
C GLY A 291 1.39 -0.47 -21.26
N TYR A 292 2.38 -0.52 -22.14
CA TYR A 292 3.13 -1.73 -22.48
C TYR A 292 3.90 -2.38 -21.30
N SER A 293 3.62 -1.98 -20.05
CA SER A 293 4.61 -1.92 -18.97
C SER A 293 4.40 -2.92 -17.82
N SER A 294 3.22 -3.54 -17.66
CA SER A 294 2.96 -4.23 -16.37
C SER A 294 3.73 -5.54 -16.11
N VAL A 295 4.23 -6.26 -17.13
CA VAL A 295 4.93 -7.55 -16.90
C VAL A 295 6.44 -7.39 -16.94
N SER A 296 6.98 -6.71 -17.96
CA SER A 296 8.40 -6.40 -18.08
C SER A 296 8.90 -5.54 -16.92
N GLU A 297 8.14 -4.53 -16.49
CA GLU A 297 8.55 -3.69 -15.36
C GLU A 297 8.49 -4.44 -14.04
N ARG A 298 7.49 -5.31 -13.83
CA ARG A 298 7.48 -6.18 -12.64
C ARG A 298 8.70 -7.07 -12.60
N GLN A 299 9.10 -7.65 -13.74
CA GLN A 299 10.33 -8.43 -13.82
C GLN A 299 11.56 -7.59 -13.48
N GLN A 300 11.65 -6.36 -14.00
CA GLN A 300 12.72 -5.42 -13.62
C GLN A 300 12.72 -5.14 -12.12
N PHE A 301 11.57 -4.81 -11.53
CA PHE A 301 11.43 -4.56 -10.10
C PHE A 301 11.80 -5.78 -9.25
N TRP A 302 11.51 -6.99 -9.71
CA TRP A 302 11.89 -8.22 -9.03
C TRP A 302 13.41 -8.43 -9.06
N ASN A 303 14.03 -8.22 -10.22
CA ASN A 303 15.48 -8.31 -10.36
C ASN A 303 16.18 -7.29 -9.48
N GLN A 304 15.72 -6.03 -9.48
CA GLN A 304 16.24 -4.95 -8.65
C GLN A 304 16.04 -5.24 -7.16
N ALA A 305 14.86 -5.71 -6.75
CA ALA A 305 14.62 -6.11 -5.35
C ALA A 305 15.52 -7.27 -4.92
N MET A 306 15.73 -8.26 -5.78
CA MET A 306 16.62 -9.38 -5.51
C MET A 306 18.07 -8.93 -5.39
N GLU A 307 18.52 -8.03 -6.26
CA GLU A 307 19.85 -7.42 -6.18
C GLU A 307 20.04 -6.68 -4.84
N PHE A 308 19.09 -5.81 -4.46
CA PHE A 308 19.17 -5.09 -3.18
C PHE A 308 19.11 -6.03 -1.97
N MET A 309 18.28 -7.08 -2.02
CA MET A 309 18.22 -8.11 -0.98
C MET A 309 19.59 -8.76 -0.78
N TRP A 310 20.31 -9.10 -1.84
CA TRP A 310 21.65 -9.71 -1.72
C TRP A 310 22.74 -8.72 -1.29
N ARG A 311 22.55 -7.41 -1.53
CA ARG A 311 23.44 -6.37 -1.01
C ARG A 311 23.31 -6.16 0.51
N SER A 312 22.12 -6.41 1.09
CA SER A 312 21.88 -6.33 2.54
C SER A 312 21.02 -7.51 3.04
N PRO A 313 21.55 -8.74 3.06
CA PRO A 313 20.73 -9.94 3.29
C PRO A 313 20.22 -10.09 4.71
N MET A 314 20.87 -9.48 5.70
CA MET A 314 20.52 -9.66 7.11
C MET A 314 19.40 -8.71 7.55
N VAL A 315 19.66 -7.40 7.52
CA VAL A 315 18.70 -6.40 8.02
C VAL A 315 17.88 -5.75 6.90
N GLY A 316 18.22 -6.00 5.64
CA GLY A 316 17.61 -5.33 4.50
C GLY A 316 17.99 -3.85 4.41
N TRP A 317 17.22 -3.09 3.64
CA TRP A 317 17.36 -1.64 3.47
C TRP A 317 16.41 -0.83 4.37
N GLY A 318 15.54 -1.52 5.11
CA GLY A 318 14.52 -0.95 5.96
C GLY A 318 13.12 -1.00 5.34
N PRO A 319 12.05 -1.04 6.15
CA PRO A 319 10.69 -0.94 5.66
C PRO A 319 10.47 0.30 4.79
N TYR A 320 9.75 0.13 3.67
CA TYR A 320 9.43 1.20 2.70
C TYR A 320 10.63 1.77 1.91
N SER A 321 11.81 1.18 2.03
CA SER A 321 13.03 1.70 1.37
C SER A 321 13.06 1.51 -0.15
N PHE A 322 12.31 0.54 -0.70
CA PHE A 322 12.32 0.23 -2.13
C PHE A 322 12.04 1.47 -3.00
N ARG A 323 11.06 2.29 -2.61
CA ARG A 323 10.71 3.57 -3.24
C ARG A 323 11.89 4.50 -3.49
N PHE A 324 12.89 4.51 -2.61
CA PHE A 324 14.00 5.47 -2.64
C PHE A 324 15.27 4.89 -3.24
N VAL A 325 15.51 3.59 -3.07
CA VAL A 325 16.75 2.97 -3.58
C VAL A 325 16.59 2.45 -5.01
N GLN A 326 15.38 2.04 -5.40
CA GLN A 326 15.12 1.52 -6.75
C GLN A 326 15.38 2.53 -7.88
N PRO A 327 15.05 3.83 -7.76
CA PRO A 327 15.30 4.80 -8.83
C PRO A 327 16.76 4.89 -9.28
N HIS A 328 17.72 4.55 -8.41
CA HIS A 328 19.14 4.50 -8.75
C HIS A 328 19.48 3.47 -9.85
N VAL A 329 18.72 2.38 -9.92
CA VAL A 329 18.95 1.24 -10.82
C VAL A 329 17.82 1.04 -11.83
N GLN A 330 16.93 2.03 -11.98
CA GLN A 330 15.84 1.94 -12.95
C GLN A 330 16.37 1.97 -14.38
N GLU A 331 15.67 1.29 -15.29
CA GLU A 331 16.10 1.13 -16.70
C GLU A 331 15.29 2.03 -17.66
N GLY A 332 14.15 2.57 -17.21
CA GLY A 332 13.24 3.40 -18.00
C GLY A 332 12.92 4.73 -17.34
N ILE A 333 12.50 5.71 -18.15
CA ILE A 333 12.02 7.01 -17.65
C ILE A 333 10.78 6.79 -16.80
N LEU A 334 10.77 7.29 -15.56
CA LEU A 334 9.67 7.14 -14.59
C LEU A 334 9.19 5.71 -14.32
N ALA A 335 9.99 4.69 -14.66
CA ALA A 335 9.73 3.30 -14.32
C ALA A 335 10.05 3.05 -12.83
N THR A 336 9.24 3.65 -11.96
CA THR A 336 9.37 3.61 -10.50
C THR A 336 8.19 2.93 -9.84
N SER A 337 8.44 2.30 -8.70
CA SER A 337 7.39 1.78 -7.84
C SER A 337 7.74 1.94 -6.37
N ASP A 338 6.73 2.06 -5.52
CA ASP A 338 6.90 2.08 -4.07
C ASP A 338 7.31 0.70 -3.52
N HIS A 339 7.10 -0.37 -4.29
CA HIS A 339 7.38 -1.74 -3.88
C HIS A 339 7.57 -2.69 -5.07
N PRO A 340 8.24 -3.83 -4.90
CA PRO A 340 8.53 -4.73 -6.03
C PRO A 340 7.34 -5.57 -6.53
N HIS A 341 6.12 -5.33 -6.04
CA HIS A 341 4.93 -6.12 -6.45
C HIS A 341 5.09 -7.64 -6.21
N ASN A 342 5.85 -8.01 -5.19
CA ASN A 342 5.95 -9.37 -4.68
C ASN A 342 6.25 -9.29 -3.18
N VAL A 343 5.36 -9.83 -2.34
CA VAL A 343 5.48 -9.70 -0.88
C VAL A 343 6.77 -10.33 -0.33
N LEU A 344 7.24 -11.44 -0.89
CA LEU A 344 8.46 -12.10 -0.40
C LEU A 344 9.69 -11.29 -0.78
N LEU A 345 9.78 -10.81 -2.03
CA LEU A 345 10.88 -9.93 -2.45
C LEU A 345 10.86 -8.62 -1.69
N LYS A 346 9.68 -8.04 -1.42
CA LYS A 346 9.56 -6.85 -0.57
C LYS A 346 10.11 -7.11 0.83
N LEU A 347 9.65 -8.18 1.49
CA LEU A 347 10.10 -8.52 2.84
C LEU A 347 11.59 -8.85 2.87
N GLY A 348 12.10 -9.58 1.88
CA GLY A 348 13.52 -9.93 1.78
C GLY A 348 14.42 -8.72 1.54
N MET A 349 14.04 -7.83 0.63
CA MET A 349 14.79 -6.61 0.31
C MET A 349 14.74 -5.60 1.47
N GLU A 350 13.57 -5.37 2.05
CA GLU A 350 13.39 -4.33 3.05
C GLU A 350 13.77 -4.81 4.46
N ARG A 351 13.40 -6.05 4.83
CA ARG A 351 13.57 -6.59 6.19
C ARG A 351 14.64 -7.67 6.28
N GLY A 352 15.34 -7.94 5.18
CA GLY A 352 16.31 -9.01 5.06
C GLY A 352 15.67 -10.39 4.94
N ILE A 353 16.49 -11.38 4.60
CA ILE A 353 16.13 -12.80 4.51
C ILE A 353 15.47 -13.30 5.81
N PRO A 354 15.96 -12.96 7.04
CA PRO A 354 15.30 -13.40 8.26
C PRO A 354 13.85 -12.89 8.39
N GLY A 355 13.59 -11.63 8.05
CA GLY A 355 12.24 -11.07 8.06
C GLY A 355 11.28 -11.80 7.11
N MET A 356 11.75 -12.10 5.90
CA MET A 356 11.02 -12.92 4.93
C MET A 356 10.77 -14.34 5.46
N VAL A 357 11.77 -14.98 6.05
CA VAL A 357 11.66 -16.34 6.60
C VAL A 357 10.65 -16.40 7.73
N PHE A 358 10.66 -15.44 8.69
CA PHE A 358 9.68 -15.44 9.77
C PHE A 358 8.24 -15.31 9.26
N PHE A 359 8.00 -14.49 8.23
CA PHE A 359 6.69 -14.42 7.58
C PHE A 359 6.26 -15.78 6.99
N ILE A 360 7.17 -16.45 6.26
CA ILE A 360 6.93 -17.78 5.71
C ILE A 360 6.64 -18.80 6.83
N LEU A 361 7.38 -18.75 7.94
CA LEU A 361 7.18 -19.65 9.07
C LEU A 361 5.82 -19.45 9.74
N ILE A 362 5.36 -18.21 9.92
CA ILE A 362 4.03 -17.91 10.48
C ILE A 362 2.93 -18.51 9.58
N VAL A 363 2.95 -18.17 8.29
CA VAL A 363 1.94 -18.66 7.33
C VAL A 363 2.01 -20.18 7.20
N GLY A 364 3.21 -20.73 7.01
CA GLY A 364 3.46 -22.15 6.83
C GLY A 364 3.00 -22.99 8.02
N THR A 365 3.27 -22.54 9.26
CA THR A 365 2.82 -23.25 10.47
C THR A 365 1.31 -23.33 10.56
N VAL A 366 0.61 -22.23 10.27
CA VAL A 366 -0.86 -22.20 10.27
C VAL A 366 -1.41 -23.09 9.17
N PHE A 367 -0.84 -23.04 7.97
CA PHE A 367 -1.27 -23.83 6.81
C PHE A 367 -1.09 -25.33 7.05
N ILE A 368 0.10 -25.75 7.51
CA ILE A 368 0.38 -27.15 7.85
C ILE A 368 -0.61 -27.66 8.91
N GLY A 369 -0.89 -26.85 9.93
CA GLY A 369 -1.84 -27.21 10.97
C GLY A 369 -3.28 -27.39 10.46
N VAL A 370 -3.72 -26.57 9.50
CA VAL A 370 -5.03 -26.74 8.84
C VAL A 370 -5.07 -28.00 7.99
N LEU A 371 -4.04 -28.25 7.17
CA LEU A 371 -3.99 -29.42 6.29
C LEU A 371 -3.94 -30.74 7.07
N ARG A 372 -3.28 -30.77 8.24
CA ARG A 372 -3.30 -31.94 9.15
C ARG A 372 -4.68 -32.22 9.76
N ASN A 373 -5.54 -31.20 9.85
CA ASN A 373 -6.84 -31.26 10.54
C ASN A 373 -8.02 -30.91 9.60
N ILE A 374 -7.93 -31.27 8.31
CA ILE A 374 -8.89 -30.88 7.26
C ILE A 374 -10.34 -31.38 7.48
N ARG A 375 -10.56 -32.26 8.48
CA ARG A 375 -11.87 -32.81 8.84
C ARG A 375 -12.92 -31.74 9.20
N TYR A 376 -12.52 -30.52 9.56
CA TYR A 376 -13.45 -29.44 9.96
C TYR A 376 -13.82 -28.48 8.78
N PRO A 377 -15.06 -28.51 8.25
CA PRO A 377 -15.43 -27.88 6.97
C PRO A 377 -15.36 -26.35 6.94
N ASN A 378 -15.61 -25.70 8.09
CA ASN A 378 -15.65 -24.23 8.18
C ASN A 378 -14.30 -23.54 7.89
N HIS A 379 -13.20 -24.31 7.89
CA HIS A 379 -11.84 -23.78 7.71
C HIS A 379 -11.38 -23.76 6.26
N ILE A 380 -11.99 -24.57 5.39
CA ILE A 380 -11.56 -24.68 3.99
C ILE A 380 -11.75 -23.34 3.28
N ALA A 381 -12.90 -22.69 3.42
CA ALA A 381 -13.11 -21.40 2.75
C ALA A 381 -12.28 -20.26 3.34
N VAL A 382 -11.99 -20.26 4.65
CA VAL A 382 -11.03 -19.30 5.25
C VAL A 382 -9.61 -19.55 4.71
N PHE A 383 -9.21 -20.82 4.59
CA PHE A 383 -7.92 -21.20 4.00
C PHE A 383 -7.81 -20.78 2.52
N VAL A 384 -8.86 -21.00 1.72
CA VAL A 384 -8.93 -20.56 0.32
C VAL A 384 -8.88 -19.04 0.21
N SER A 385 -9.57 -18.31 1.08
CA SER A 385 -9.51 -16.85 1.17
C SER A 385 -8.07 -16.35 1.36
N ILE A 386 -7.35 -16.88 2.35
CA ILE A 386 -5.96 -16.48 2.64
C ILE A 386 -5.03 -16.88 1.49
N SER A 387 -5.24 -18.06 0.90
CA SER A 387 -4.45 -18.54 -0.25
C SER A 387 -4.58 -17.61 -1.46
N GLY A 388 -5.78 -17.09 -1.74
CA GLY A 388 -5.98 -16.12 -2.84
C GLY A 388 -5.24 -14.81 -2.62
N VAL A 389 -5.23 -14.31 -1.38
CA VAL A 389 -4.43 -13.13 -1.01
C VAL A 389 -2.95 -13.40 -1.24
N LEU A 390 -2.41 -14.52 -0.74
CA LEU A 390 -1.00 -14.86 -0.91
C LEU A 390 -0.62 -15.01 -2.38
N ALA A 391 -1.44 -15.70 -3.18
CA ALA A 391 -1.21 -15.89 -4.60
C ALA A 391 -1.18 -14.55 -5.36
N HIS A 392 -2.13 -13.66 -5.10
CA HIS A 392 -2.13 -12.34 -5.72
C HIS A 392 -0.94 -11.48 -5.27
N ASN A 393 -0.50 -11.60 -4.01
CA ASN A 393 0.68 -10.88 -3.52
C ASN A 393 2.02 -11.41 -4.06
N MET A 394 2.02 -12.46 -4.91
CA MET A 394 3.23 -12.86 -5.64
C MET A 394 3.50 -11.97 -6.85
N VAL A 395 2.47 -11.28 -7.35
CA VAL A 395 2.52 -10.46 -8.57
C VAL A 395 1.98 -9.04 -8.38
N ASP A 396 1.51 -8.73 -7.18
CA ASP A 396 1.19 -7.39 -6.72
C ASP A 396 1.54 -7.25 -5.24
N TYR A 397 1.44 -6.04 -4.66
CA TYR A 397 1.59 -5.86 -3.21
C TYR A 397 0.49 -4.98 -2.66
N ASN A 398 -0.52 -5.62 -2.06
CA ASN A 398 -1.67 -4.90 -1.49
C ASN A 398 -1.81 -5.11 0.04
N LEU A 399 -0.83 -5.72 0.70
CA LEU A 399 -0.80 -5.80 2.18
C LEU A 399 -0.44 -4.47 2.87
N GLN A 400 -0.08 -3.43 2.12
CA GLN A 400 -0.03 -2.05 2.62
C GLN A 400 -1.42 -1.49 3.00
N PHE A 401 -2.49 -2.00 2.39
CA PHE A 401 -3.86 -1.57 2.68
C PHE A 401 -4.33 -2.24 3.97
N VAL A 402 -4.61 -1.47 5.02
CA VAL A 402 -5.12 -2.02 6.28
C VAL A 402 -6.46 -2.75 6.06
N GLY A 403 -7.28 -2.29 5.11
CA GLY A 403 -8.53 -2.97 4.71
C GLY A 403 -8.34 -4.39 4.15
N ILE A 404 -7.12 -4.76 3.78
CA ILE A 404 -6.77 -6.12 3.34
C ILE A 404 -5.94 -6.83 4.41
N ALA A 405 -4.92 -6.16 4.93
CA ALA A 405 -4.00 -6.73 5.90
C ALA A 405 -4.71 -7.13 7.20
N LEU A 406 -5.58 -6.28 7.75
CA LEU A 406 -6.29 -6.58 8.99
C LEU A 406 -7.20 -7.82 8.85
N PRO A 407 -8.10 -7.90 7.85
CA PRO A 407 -8.86 -9.14 7.62
C PRO A 407 -7.97 -10.36 7.38
N PHE A 408 -6.88 -10.23 6.62
CA PHE A 408 -5.93 -11.32 6.37
C PHE A 408 -5.35 -11.88 7.68
N TRP A 409 -4.80 -11.03 8.55
CA TRP A 409 -4.20 -11.45 9.81
C TRP A 409 -5.23 -11.97 10.82
N LEU A 410 -6.44 -11.38 10.87
CA LEU A 410 -7.51 -11.89 11.72
C LEU A 410 -7.97 -13.29 11.28
N LEU A 411 -8.19 -13.50 9.97
CA LEU A 411 -8.57 -14.80 9.44
C LEU A 411 -7.46 -15.85 9.61
N LEU A 412 -6.19 -15.45 9.46
CA LEU A 412 -5.04 -16.33 9.75
C LEU A 412 -5.02 -16.73 11.23
N GLY A 413 -5.34 -15.80 12.14
CA GLY A 413 -5.43 -16.09 13.58
C GLY A 413 -6.60 -17.02 13.93
N VAL A 414 -7.74 -16.88 13.24
CA VAL A 414 -8.88 -17.82 13.35
C VAL A 414 -8.47 -19.25 12.97
N LEU A 415 -7.65 -19.41 11.93
CA LEU A 415 -7.11 -20.73 11.56
C LEU A 415 -6.10 -21.25 12.59
N ALA A 416 -5.30 -20.36 13.18
CA ALA A 416 -4.27 -20.71 14.17
C ALA A 416 -4.85 -21.23 15.50
N GLY A 417 -5.97 -20.68 15.96
CA GLY A 417 -6.54 -20.98 17.29
C GLY A 417 -7.05 -22.41 17.50
N LYS A 418 -7.02 -23.29 16.48
CA LYS A 418 -7.37 -24.72 16.63
C LYS A 418 -6.20 -25.66 16.90
N ASN A 419 -4.95 -25.18 16.80
CA ASN A 419 -3.75 -25.98 17.05
C ASN A 419 -3.16 -25.73 18.44
N THR A 420 -3.97 -25.40 19.44
CA THR A 420 -3.50 -25.01 20.77
C THR A 420 -2.94 -26.21 21.52
N GLU A 421 -1.71 -26.08 22.01
CA GLU A 421 -1.09 -27.01 22.95
C GLU A 421 -1.20 -26.45 24.37
N SER A 422 -1.29 -27.32 25.39
CA SER A 422 -1.21 -26.88 26.78
C SER A 422 0.24 -26.50 27.11
N ALA A 423 0.55 -25.21 27.20
CA ALA A 423 1.92 -24.75 27.38
C ALA A 423 2.09 -23.94 28.68
N ASN A 424 3.11 -24.29 29.48
CA ASN A 424 3.44 -23.68 30.79
C ASN A 424 4.15 -22.30 30.68
N PHE A 425 4.16 -21.64 29.52
CA PHE A 425 5.04 -20.48 29.22
C PHE A 425 4.41 -19.10 29.44
N THR A 426 3.26 -19.03 30.10
CA THR A 426 2.49 -17.78 30.31
C THR A 426 3.26 -16.70 31.05
N ARG A 427 4.28 -17.07 31.85
CA ARG A 427 5.16 -16.14 32.58
C ARG A 427 6.02 -15.25 31.67
N LEU A 428 6.41 -15.73 30.49
CA LEU A 428 7.22 -14.98 29.53
C LEU A 428 6.35 -14.21 28.52
N VAL A 429 5.29 -14.85 28.03
CA VAL A 429 4.45 -14.31 26.95
C VAL A 429 3.80 -12.98 27.34
N ARG A 430 3.18 -12.94 28.53
CA ARG A 430 2.46 -11.76 29.00
C ARG A 430 3.32 -10.49 29.08
N PRO A 431 4.45 -10.46 29.82
CA PRO A 431 5.23 -9.24 29.94
C PRO A 431 5.78 -8.77 28.59
N VAL A 432 6.17 -9.70 27.71
CA VAL A 432 6.67 -9.35 26.37
C VAL A 432 5.59 -8.66 25.53
N GLU A 433 4.38 -9.24 25.45
CA GLU A 433 3.30 -8.65 24.66
C GLU A 433 2.81 -7.31 25.23
N VAL A 434 2.67 -7.23 26.55
CA VAL A 434 2.25 -5.98 27.21
C VAL A 434 3.30 -4.88 26.99
N LEU A 435 4.58 -5.20 27.13
CA LEU A 435 5.67 -4.26 26.88
C LEU A 435 5.68 -3.81 25.43
N LEU A 436 5.64 -4.75 24.48
CA LEU A 436 5.60 -4.46 23.05
C LEU A 436 4.42 -3.56 22.69
N ALA A 437 3.20 -3.94 23.08
CA ALA A 437 2.00 -3.16 22.81
C ALA A 437 2.14 -1.74 23.38
N THR A 438 2.67 -1.61 24.60
CA THR A 438 2.81 -0.31 25.26
C THR A 438 3.86 0.56 24.58
N ILE A 439 4.99 0.00 24.14
CA ILE A 439 6.00 0.72 23.36
C ILE A 439 5.39 1.24 22.04
N LEU A 440 4.69 0.37 21.29
CA LEU A 440 4.04 0.77 20.04
C LEU A 440 3.02 1.89 20.26
N MET A 441 2.23 1.80 21.35
CA MET A 441 1.25 2.83 21.70
C MET A 441 1.90 4.16 22.08
N ILE A 442 3.00 4.14 22.85
CA ILE A 442 3.75 5.36 23.21
C ILE A 442 4.31 6.03 21.95
N VAL A 443 4.91 5.26 21.04
CA VAL A 443 5.43 5.78 19.77
C VAL A 443 4.29 6.36 18.92
N ALA A 444 3.16 5.65 18.80
CA ALA A 444 2.01 6.13 18.05
C ALA A 444 1.41 7.42 18.64
N LEU A 445 1.30 7.54 19.97
CA LEU A 445 0.82 8.76 20.62
C LEU A 445 1.80 9.93 20.43
N PHE A 446 3.10 9.67 20.53
CA PHE A 446 4.12 10.70 20.32
C PHE A 446 4.11 11.22 18.88
N GLU A 447 4.07 10.33 17.88
CA GLU A 447 4.05 10.71 16.46
C GLU A 447 2.68 11.21 15.98
N GLY A 448 1.59 10.78 16.62
CA GLY A 448 0.23 11.11 16.21
C GLY A 448 -0.04 12.63 16.19
N ARG A 449 0.54 13.38 17.13
CA ARG A 449 0.44 14.85 17.12
C ARG A 449 1.09 15.46 15.89
N PHE A 450 2.24 14.94 15.46
CA PHE A 450 2.99 15.47 14.33
C PHE A 450 2.34 15.10 12.99
N LEU A 451 1.68 13.94 12.92
CA LEU A 451 0.83 13.61 11.78
C LEU A 451 -0.31 14.61 11.61
N LEU A 452 -1.01 14.96 12.70
CA LEU A 452 -2.09 15.95 12.66
C LEU A 452 -1.56 17.33 12.23
N VAL A 453 -0.51 17.81 12.89
CA VAL A 453 0.08 19.13 12.62
C VAL A 453 0.64 19.22 11.19
N SER A 454 1.39 18.21 10.72
CA SER A 454 1.88 18.20 9.33
C SER A 454 0.75 18.11 8.30
N SER A 455 -0.37 17.45 8.63
CA SER A 455 -1.56 17.42 7.78
C SER A 455 -2.23 18.79 7.68
N LEU A 456 -2.30 19.55 8.78
CA LEU A 456 -2.78 20.94 8.76
C LEU A 456 -1.85 21.83 7.91
N GLY A 457 -0.54 21.61 8.00
CA GLY A 457 0.44 22.31 7.16
C GLY A 457 0.24 22.04 5.66
N ARG A 458 0.12 20.76 5.26
CA ARG A 458 -0.17 20.39 3.85
C ARG A 458 -1.51 20.95 3.36
N HIS A 459 -2.52 20.99 4.22
CA HIS A 459 -3.81 21.57 3.86
C HIS A 459 -3.69 23.09 3.64
N ALA A 460 -2.99 23.80 4.52
CA ALA A 460 -2.72 25.23 4.35
C ALA A 460 -1.90 25.52 3.09
N GLU A 461 -0.86 24.71 2.81
CA GLU A 461 -0.07 24.80 1.58
C GLU A 461 -0.94 24.60 0.33
N SER A 462 -1.80 23.58 0.33
CA SER A 462 -2.73 23.34 -0.78
C SER A 462 -3.74 24.48 -1.00
N GLY A 463 -4.02 25.26 0.05
CA GLY A 463 -4.86 26.45 0.00
C GLY A 463 -4.10 27.74 -0.38
N GLY A 464 -2.78 27.67 -0.61
CA GLY A 464 -1.93 28.83 -0.89
C GLY A 464 -1.59 29.68 0.34
N GLU A 465 -1.84 29.18 1.56
CA GLU A 465 -1.57 29.89 2.82
C GLU A 465 -0.13 29.61 3.31
N ASP A 466 0.89 29.98 2.54
CA ASP A 466 2.31 29.66 2.79
C ASP A 466 2.81 30.02 4.20
N ALA A 467 2.36 31.15 4.74
CA ALA A 467 2.74 31.57 6.09
C ALA A 467 2.19 30.61 7.15
N ARG A 468 0.94 30.17 7.00
CA ARG A 468 0.29 29.23 7.91
C ARG A 468 0.83 27.81 7.73
N ALA A 469 1.12 27.41 6.51
CA ALA A 469 1.80 26.14 6.22
C ALA A 469 3.14 26.07 6.96
N MET A 470 3.97 27.13 6.85
CA MET A 470 5.25 27.22 7.56
C MET A 470 5.11 27.15 9.09
N LEU A 471 4.10 27.81 9.68
CA LEU A 471 3.84 27.73 11.12
C LEU A 471 3.59 26.28 11.57
N TRP A 472 2.75 25.55 10.84
CA TRP A 472 2.48 24.15 11.15
C TRP A 472 3.70 23.26 10.92
N TYR A 473 4.49 23.51 9.88
CA TYR A 473 5.71 22.74 9.64
C TYR A 473 6.79 22.99 10.69
N ASP A 474 6.88 24.21 11.21
CA ASP A 474 7.81 24.53 12.30
C ASP A 474 7.42 23.81 13.59
N GLU A 475 6.12 23.69 13.89
CA GLU A 475 5.60 22.92 15.04
C GLU A 475 5.84 21.40 14.85
N ALA A 476 5.96 20.92 13.61
CA ALA A 476 6.20 19.51 13.31
C ALA A 476 7.69 19.09 13.30
N LYS A 477 8.64 19.99 13.53
CA LYS A 477 10.10 19.71 13.45
C LYS A 477 10.58 18.54 14.32
N GLY A 478 9.91 18.28 15.44
CA GLY A 478 10.27 17.22 16.39
C GLY A 478 9.89 15.79 15.95
N ALA A 479 9.24 15.61 14.80
CA ALA A 479 8.77 14.32 14.34
C ALA A 479 9.94 13.36 14.04
N TRP A 480 9.84 12.11 14.51
CA TRP A 480 10.72 11.03 14.05
C TRP A 480 10.29 10.51 12.68
N PHE A 481 9.00 10.67 12.34
CA PHE A 481 8.42 10.28 11.07
C PHE A 481 7.95 11.53 10.30
N ASP A 482 8.90 12.24 9.71
CA ASP A 482 8.67 13.51 9.00
C ASP A 482 8.25 13.32 7.53
N ARG A 483 8.49 12.15 6.91
CA ARG A 483 8.18 11.87 5.49
C ARG A 483 8.66 13.04 4.60
N ASP A 484 7.79 13.61 3.77
CA ASP A 484 8.08 14.72 2.86
C ASP A 484 7.98 16.12 3.51
N LEU A 485 7.80 16.21 4.84
CA LEU A 485 7.64 17.48 5.56
C LEU A 485 8.78 18.47 5.26
N GLN A 486 10.03 18.03 5.40
CA GLN A 486 11.19 18.91 5.19
C GLN A 486 11.37 19.27 3.72
N LEU A 487 10.96 18.41 2.78
CA LEU A 487 10.95 18.76 1.35
C LEU A 487 9.97 19.91 1.08
N SER A 488 8.75 19.78 1.57
CA SER A 488 7.68 20.79 1.42
C SER A 488 8.10 22.12 2.07
N ARG A 489 8.62 22.04 3.29
CA ARG A 489 9.17 23.21 4.01
C ARG A 489 10.32 23.87 3.23
N THR A 490 11.22 23.07 2.66
CA THR A 490 12.35 23.58 1.87
C THR A 490 11.89 24.32 0.62
N HIS A 491 10.89 23.78 -0.10
CA HIS A 491 10.28 24.47 -1.25
C HIS A 491 9.72 25.84 -0.86
N LEU A 492 8.97 25.94 0.23
CA LEU A 492 8.44 27.22 0.73
C LEU A 492 9.56 28.21 1.12
N LEU A 493 10.66 27.71 1.69
CA LEU A 493 11.81 28.54 2.06
C LEU A 493 12.57 29.08 0.84
N ILE A 494 12.72 28.27 -0.21
CA ILE A 494 13.28 28.71 -1.51
C ILE A 494 12.44 29.84 -2.08
N ASN A 495 11.12 29.69 -2.13
CA ASN A 495 10.21 30.73 -2.65
C ASN A 495 10.30 32.05 -1.88
N LYS A 496 10.70 32.01 -0.61
CA LYS A 496 10.91 33.19 0.26
C LYS A 496 12.36 33.67 0.30
N ASN A 497 13.26 33.11 -0.51
CA ASN A 497 14.70 33.38 -0.52
C ASN A 497 15.39 33.17 0.85
N ARG A 498 14.83 32.29 1.70
CA ARG A 498 15.40 31.95 3.03
C ARG A 498 16.33 30.74 2.92
N PHE A 499 17.42 30.90 2.16
CA PHE A 499 18.27 29.78 1.75
C PHE A 499 18.96 29.06 2.91
N GLU A 500 19.45 29.77 3.94
CA GLU A 500 20.13 29.15 5.08
C GLU A 500 19.21 28.20 5.86
N GLU A 501 17.99 28.63 6.14
CA GLU A 501 17.01 27.80 6.84
C GLU A 501 16.56 26.60 6.00
N GLY A 502 16.50 26.77 4.68
CA GLY A 502 16.24 25.67 3.75
C GLY A 502 17.38 24.66 3.75
N LEU A 503 18.63 25.12 3.82
CA LEU A 503 19.80 24.24 3.88
C LEU A 503 19.82 23.42 5.18
N ILE A 504 19.50 24.03 6.32
CA ILE A 504 19.38 23.31 7.59
C ILE A 504 18.29 22.22 7.47
N ALA A 505 17.12 22.57 6.93
CA ALA A 505 16.00 21.64 6.77
C ALA A 505 16.36 20.45 5.88
N ILE A 506 17.01 20.70 4.73
CA ILE A 506 17.36 19.64 3.79
C ILE A 506 18.52 18.78 4.29
N GLU A 507 19.45 19.35 5.06
CA GLU A 507 20.51 18.58 5.69
C GLU A 507 19.98 17.66 6.79
N ASP A 508 19.00 18.10 7.56
CA ASP A 508 18.32 17.24 8.54
C ASP A 508 17.54 16.10 7.87
N TYR A 509 16.90 16.36 6.72
CA TYR A 509 16.26 15.32 5.92
C TYR A 509 17.28 14.29 5.41
N LEU A 510 18.37 14.77 4.79
CA LEU A 510 19.40 13.92 4.17
C LEU A 510 20.16 13.05 5.19
N LYS A 511 20.20 13.43 6.48
CA LYS A 511 20.72 12.56 7.56
C LYS A 511 19.91 11.28 7.72
N ARG A 512 18.61 11.31 7.42
CA ARG A 512 17.67 10.18 7.56
C ARG A 512 17.46 9.45 6.24
N ASN A 513 17.54 10.17 5.12
CA ASN A 513 17.34 9.64 3.78
C ASN A 513 18.25 10.33 2.77
N ASN A 514 19.36 9.66 2.46
CA ASN A 514 20.36 10.14 1.50
C ASN A 514 20.15 9.56 0.09
N HIS A 515 19.07 8.80 -0.14
CA HIS A 515 18.73 8.19 -1.43
C HIS A 515 17.66 8.97 -2.20
N ASP A 516 17.02 9.97 -1.57
CA ASP A 516 16.00 10.78 -2.24
C ASP A 516 16.63 11.85 -3.13
N TYR A 517 16.54 11.66 -4.46
CA TYR A 517 17.05 12.62 -5.44
C TYR A 517 16.41 14.00 -5.30
N ARG A 518 15.15 14.08 -4.84
CA ARG A 518 14.42 15.35 -4.67
C ARG A 518 15.13 16.22 -3.63
N ALA A 519 15.61 15.59 -2.56
CA ALA A 519 16.33 16.30 -1.50
C ALA A 519 17.68 16.84 -1.98
N TRP A 520 18.43 16.03 -2.74
CA TRP A 520 19.69 16.47 -3.34
C TRP A 520 19.51 17.59 -4.37
N LYS A 521 18.44 17.53 -5.18
CA LYS A 521 18.07 18.61 -6.11
C LYS A 521 17.81 19.92 -5.36
N LEU A 522 16.96 19.88 -4.32
CA LEU A 522 16.67 21.05 -3.49
C LEU A 522 17.93 21.61 -2.81
N LYS A 523 18.82 20.74 -2.32
CA LYS A 523 20.12 21.17 -1.80
C LYS A 523 20.94 21.92 -2.86
N GLY A 524 20.97 21.42 -4.10
CA GLY A 524 21.61 22.10 -5.22
C GLY A 524 21.02 23.48 -5.52
N GLU A 525 19.69 23.59 -5.53
CA GLU A 525 18.98 24.86 -5.73
C GLU A 525 19.31 25.89 -4.63
N LEU A 526 19.28 25.47 -3.37
CA LEU A 526 19.63 26.31 -2.21
C LEU A 526 21.07 26.82 -2.28
N LEU A 527 22.02 25.93 -2.55
CA LEU A 527 23.45 26.26 -2.61
C LEU A 527 23.76 27.19 -3.78
N LEU A 528 23.12 26.97 -4.93
CA LEU A 528 23.26 27.86 -6.08
C LEU A 528 22.71 29.26 -5.76
N GLY A 529 21.57 29.34 -5.07
CA GLY A 529 20.99 30.61 -4.59
C GLY A 529 21.87 31.36 -3.60
N GLN A 530 22.73 30.66 -2.87
CA GLN A 530 23.76 31.25 -1.98
C GLN A 530 25.08 31.60 -2.69
N GLY A 531 25.20 31.35 -4.00
CA GLY A 531 26.45 31.52 -4.74
C GLY A 531 27.50 30.45 -4.47
N ARG A 532 27.15 29.35 -3.78
CA ARG A 532 28.04 28.22 -3.45
C ARG A 532 28.04 27.18 -4.58
N GLY A 533 28.49 27.60 -5.76
CA GLY A 533 28.35 26.84 -7.01
C GLY A 533 28.99 25.45 -7.00
N GLU A 534 30.20 25.29 -6.44
CA GLU A 534 30.88 23.97 -6.42
C GLU A 534 30.14 22.96 -5.54
N GLU A 535 29.60 23.39 -4.41
CA GLU A 535 28.79 22.53 -3.55
C GLU A 535 27.44 22.22 -4.20
N ALA A 536 26.83 23.19 -4.89
CA ALA A 536 25.62 22.98 -5.68
C ALA A 536 25.84 21.92 -6.76
N ARG A 537 26.99 21.98 -7.46
CA ARG A 537 27.37 21.00 -8.48
C ARG A 537 27.43 19.59 -7.88
N SER A 538 28.11 19.44 -6.74
CA SER A 538 28.17 18.15 -6.02
C SER A 538 26.79 17.64 -5.61
N ALA A 539 25.88 18.53 -5.18
CA ALA A 539 24.51 18.17 -4.83
C ALA A 539 23.71 17.71 -6.06
N TYR A 540 23.79 18.41 -7.19
CA TYR A 540 23.13 17.98 -8.42
C TYR A 540 23.72 16.70 -9.00
N GLU A 541 25.03 16.49 -8.92
CA GLU A 541 25.65 15.22 -9.33
C GLU A 541 25.16 14.04 -8.48
N ARG A 542 24.95 14.26 -7.16
CA ARG A 542 24.28 13.26 -6.30
C ARG A 542 22.81 13.08 -6.63
N ALA A 543 22.08 14.15 -6.95
CA ALA A 543 20.68 14.04 -7.39
C ALA A 543 20.59 13.20 -8.67
N LEU A 544 21.49 13.42 -9.63
CA LEU A 544 21.54 12.68 -10.89
C LEU A 544 21.84 11.20 -10.66
N LEU A 545 22.69 10.87 -9.68
CA LEU A 545 22.97 9.47 -9.32
C LEU A 545 21.70 8.71 -8.91
N PHE A 546 20.78 9.35 -8.18
CA PHE A 546 19.58 8.71 -7.65
C PHE A 546 18.30 8.96 -8.47
N GLY A 547 18.29 9.94 -9.37
CA GLY A 547 17.07 10.39 -10.05
C GLY A 547 17.22 10.77 -11.52
N LYS A 548 18.27 10.27 -12.21
CA LYS A 548 18.55 10.62 -13.62
C LYS A 548 17.36 10.43 -14.57
N ASP A 549 16.50 9.46 -14.28
CA ASP A 549 15.39 9.07 -15.14
C ASP A 549 14.03 9.58 -14.61
N ASN A 550 14.04 10.48 -13.61
CA ASN A 550 12.84 10.90 -12.88
C ASN A 550 12.52 12.40 -13.00
N ASP A 551 13.54 13.25 -12.91
CA ASP A 551 13.37 14.70 -12.86
C ASP A 551 14.43 15.41 -13.71
N LEU A 552 14.03 15.86 -14.89
CA LEU A 552 14.89 16.58 -15.83
C LEU A 552 15.37 17.93 -15.28
N GLY A 553 14.69 18.46 -14.26
CA GLY A 553 15.11 19.66 -13.55
C GLY A 553 16.45 19.50 -12.83
N ILE A 554 16.88 18.27 -12.53
CA ILE A 554 18.23 17.99 -12.02
C ILE A 554 19.28 18.37 -13.08
N LEU A 555 19.07 17.94 -14.33
CA LEU A 555 19.99 18.20 -15.43
C LEU A 555 20.02 19.70 -15.77
N ARG A 556 18.87 20.37 -15.72
CA ARG A 556 18.77 21.82 -15.83
C ARG A 556 19.58 22.51 -14.73
N GLY A 557 19.35 22.15 -13.47
CA GLY A 557 20.05 22.74 -12.33
C GLY A 557 21.57 22.55 -12.38
N LEU A 558 22.04 21.37 -12.79
CA LEU A 558 23.46 21.12 -13.04
C LEU A 558 24.02 22.02 -14.15
N THR A 559 23.27 22.19 -15.24
CA THR A 559 23.66 23.05 -16.38
C THR A 559 23.80 24.51 -15.94
N GLU A 560 22.81 25.05 -15.21
CA GLU A 560 22.88 26.41 -14.66
C GLU A 560 24.04 26.58 -13.68
N THR A 561 24.34 25.55 -12.90
CA THR A 561 25.47 25.59 -11.97
C THR A 561 26.81 25.68 -12.71
N LEU A 562 27.01 24.90 -13.79
CA LEU A 562 28.24 24.97 -14.59
C LEU A 562 28.41 26.35 -15.25
N ILE A 563 27.31 26.96 -15.69
CA ILE A 563 27.31 28.33 -16.23
C ILE A 563 27.70 29.34 -15.15
N ALA A 564 27.09 29.25 -13.96
CA ALA A 564 27.39 30.14 -12.84
C ALA A 564 28.86 30.05 -12.39
N LEU A 565 29.48 28.88 -12.53
CA LEU A 565 30.90 28.64 -12.25
C LEU A 565 31.85 29.04 -13.39
N ASN A 566 31.34 29.49 -14.54
CA ASN A 566 32.10 29.72 -15.78
C ASN A 566 32.89 28.48 -16.27
N GLN A 567 32.40 27.27 -15.98
CA GLN A 567 33.03 26.00 -16.36
C GLN A 567 32.61 25.58 -17.78
N TRP A 568 32.88 26.45 -18.76
CA TRP A 568 32.43 26.29 -20.15
C TRP A 568 32.96 25.04 -20.84
N ASP A 569 34.22 24.67 -20.58
CA ASP A 569 34.80 23.46 -21.17
C ASP A 569 34.14 22.19 -20.60
N THR A 570 33.91 22.15 -19.28
CA THR A 570 33.17 21.04 -18.66
C THR A 570 31.74 20.94 -19.19
N LEU A 571 31.07 22.07 -19.41
CA LEU A 571 29.74 22.09 -20.00
C LEU A 571 29.76 21.55 -21.43
N ARG A 572 30.73 21.96 -22.25
CA ARG A 572 30.92 21.48 -23.62
C ARG A 572 31.17 19.97 -23.66
N ASP A 573 32.01 19.46 -22.76
CA ASP A 573 32.32 18.03 -22.66
C ASP A 573 31.09 17.20 -22.24
N ARG A 574 30.22 17.77 -21.41
CA ARG A 574 28.98 17.11 -20.95
C ARG A 574 27.81 17.27 -21.90
N LEU A 575 27.89 18.18 -22.87
CA LEU A 575 26.78 18.51 -23.78
C LEU A 575 26.21 17.28 -24.50
N PRO A 576 27.01 16.35 -25.06
CA PRO A 576 26.47 15.16 -25.72
C PRO A 576 25.65 14.28 -24.76
N LYS A 577 26.06 14.19 -23.50
CA LYS A 577 25.32 13.45 -22.47
C LYS A 577 24.02 14.17 -22.09
N ILE A 578 24.06 15.49 -21.94
CA ILE A 578 22.86 16.31 -21.68
C ILE A 578 21.85 16.12 -22.82
N GLU A 579 22.28 16.22 -24.07
CA GLU A 579 21.44 16.02 -25.25
C GLU A 579 20.87 14.61 -25.33
N GLY A 580 21.67 13.58 -24.99
CA GLY A 580 21.22 12.20 -24.95
C GLY A 580 20.10 11.97 -23.94
N GLU A 581 20.22 12.52 -22.73
CA GLU A 581 19.16 12.44 -21.72
C GLU A 581 17.92 13.26 -22.14
N MET A 582 18.11 14.45 -22.70
CA MET A 582 17.00 15.21 -23.27
C MET A 582 16.28 14.41 -24.35
N GLN A 583 16.97 13.71 -25.25
CA GLN A 583 16.30 12.91 -26.27
C GLN A 583 15.44 11.80 -25.63
N ARG A 584 15.95 11.09 -24.61
CA ARG A 584 15.18 10.06 -23.89
C ARG A 584 13.92 10.63 -23.24
N PHE A 585 14.01 11.82 -22.62
CA PHE A 585 12.86 12.50 -22.04
C PHE A 585 11.87 13.01 -23.12
N ALA A 586 12.37 13.51 -24.25
CA ALA A 586 11.53 13.93 -25.37
C ALA A 586 10.73 12.76 -25.91
N ASP A 587 11.39 11.62 -26.17
CA ASP A 587 10.73 10.40 -26.64
C ASP A 587 9.67 9.93 -25.63
N ALA A 588 9.97 9.94 -24.33
CA ALA A 588 9.01 9.59 -23.30
C ALA A 588 7.81 10.55 -23.25
N ILE A 589 8.01 11.86 -23.44
CA ILE A 589 6.93 12.86 -23.47
C ILE A 589 6.08 12.72 -24.73
N GLU A 590 6.70 12.51 -25.90
CA GLU A 590 5.98 12.32 -27.16
C GLU A 590 5.07 11.08 -27.14
N HIS A 591 5.50 10.01 -26.45
CA HIS A 591 4.71 8.79 -26.26
C HIS A 591 3.86 8.81 -24.97
N ASN A 592 3.91 9.89 -24.19
CA ASN A 592 3.27 10.02 -22.88
C ASN A 592 3.54 8.85 -21.91
N THR A 593 4.75 8.28 -21.96
CA THR A 593 5.18 7.18 -21.10
C THR A 593 5.02 7.57 -19.62
N HIS A 594 4.32 6.74 -18.84
CA HIS A 594 3.99 7.02 -17.43
C HIS A 594 3.35 8.39 -17.17
N PHE A 595 2.55 8.90 -18.12
CA PHE A 595 1.89 10.20 -18.01
C PHE A 595 2.88 11.39 -17.88
N ILE A 596 4.12 11.23 -18.33
CA ILE A 596 5.15 12.26 -18.18
C ILE A 596 4.78 13.59 -18.86
N ALA A 597 3.94 13.56 -19.90
CA ALA A 597 3.44 14.76 -20.59
C ALA A 597 2.54 15.65 -19.70
N LEU A 598 2.03 15.08 -18.60
CA LEU A 598 1.25 15.78 -17.57
C LEU A 598 2.12 16.21 -16.38
N SER A 599 3.40 15.86 -16.38
CA SER A 599 4.34 16.18 -15.29
C SER A 599 5.09 17.50 -15.53
N ASN A 600 5.74 18.01 -14.47
CA ASN A 600 6.63 19.18 -14.53
C ASN A 600 7.89 18.95 -15.40
N ASN A 601 8.16 17.71 -15.84
CA ASN A 601 9.31 17.43 -16.72
C ASN A 601 9.19 18.15 -18.07
N VAL A 602 7.97 18.45 -18.52
CA VAL A 602 7.75 19.23 -19.75
C VAL A 602 8.29 20.65 -19.57
N GLU A 603 7.92 21.32 -18.48
CA GLU A 603 8.36 22.68 -18.17
C GLU A 603 9.88 22.74 -17.98
N GLU A 604 10.47 21.75 -17.28
CA GLU A 604 11.92 21.65 -17.11
C GLU A 604 12.64 21.41 -18.44
N TYR A 605 12.05 20.61 -19.35
CA TYR A 605 12.56 20.38 -20.69
C TYR A 605 12.62 21.67 -21.50
N LEU A 606 11.53 22.44 -21.52
CA LEU A 606 11.44 23.68 -22.28
C LEU A 606 12.43 24.72 -21.76
N ARG A 607 12.59 24.83 -20.43
CA ARG A 607 13.59 25.72 -19.82
C ARG A 607 15.01 25.35 -20.24
N LEU A 608 15.36 24.06 -20.18
CA LEU A 608 16.69 23.59 -20.56
C LEU A 608 16.95 23.76 -22.07
N SER A 609 15.97 23.42 -22.90
CA SER A 609 16.04 23.60 -24.37
C SER A 609 16.27 25.07 -24.75
N ASN A 610 15.49 26.00 -24.20
CA ASN A 610 15.66 27.43 -24.44
C ASN A 610 17.03 27.91 -23.96
N ARG A 611 17.47 27.44 -22.78
CA ARG A 611 18.79 27.80 -22.26
C ARG A 611 19.93 27.36 -23.18
N LEU A 612 19.86 26.15 -23.73
CA LEU A 612 20.85 25.67 -24.70
C LEU A 612 20.79 26.44 -26.01
N ALA A 613 19.60 26.84 -26.47
CA ALA A 613 19.46 27.70 -27.65
C ALA A 613 20.17 29.05 -27.47
N ASP A 614 20.04 29.67 -26.30
CA ASP A 614 20.73 30.93 -26.00
C ASP A 614 22.25 30.78 -25.94
N LEU A 615 22.74 29.66 -25.39
CA LEU A 615 24.17 29.38 -25.24
C LEU A 615 24.85 28.98 -26.55
N TYR A 616 24.11 28.33 -27.46
CA TYR A 616 24.64 27.83 -28.73
C TYR A 616 23.80 28.38 -29.91
N PRO A 617 23.98 29.66 -30.30
CA PRO A 617 23.13 30.31 -31.31
C PRO A 617 23.12 29.63 -32.69
N LYS A 618 24.19 28.90 -33.03
CA LYS A 618 24.27 28.13 -34.29
C LYS A 618 23.33 26.91 -34.28
N ASP A 619 23.15 26.29 -33.11
CA ASP A 619 22.31 25.12 -32.89
C ASP A 619 20.93 25.50 -32.31
N ALA A 620 20.68 26.79 -32.05
CA ALA A 620 19.42 27.29 -31.53
C ALA A 620 18.18 26.77 -32.28
N PRO A 621 18.14 26.72 -33.63
CA PRO A 621 16.99 26.16 -34.35
C PRO A 621 16.71 24.70 -34.00
N ARG A 622 17.76 23.90 -33.74
CA ARG A 622 17.63 22.49 -33.35
C ARG A 622 17.00 22.37 -31.96
N TYR A 623 17.50 23.11 -30.98
CA TYR A 623 16.95 23.07 -29.62
C TYR A 623 15.51 23.59 -29.57
N GLN A 624 15.21 24.71 -30.25
CA GLN A 624 13.86 25.25 -30.34
C GLN A 624 12.88 24.26 -31.00
N LEU A 625 13.32 23.56 -32.04
CA LEU A 625 12.50 22.52 -32.67
C LEU A 625 12.21 21.36 -31.70
N MET A 626 13.20 20.91 -30.93
CA MET A 626 13.02 19.88 -29.91
C MET A 626 12.00 20.33 -28.85
N GLY A 627 12.14 21.56 -28.34
CA GLY A 627 11.18 22.15 -27.40
C GLY A 627 9.76 22.23 -27.96
N ALA A 628 9.61 22.72 -29.20
CA ALA A 628 8.30 22.83 -29.86
C ALA A 628 7.60 21.48 -30.08
N ARG A 629 8.36 20.39 -30.31
CA ARG A 629 7.80 19.03 -30.42
C ARG A 629 7.24 18.55 -29.09
N VAL A 630 8.04 18.66 -28.03
CA VAL A 630 7.67 18.30 -26.66
C VAL A 630 6.46 19.09 -26.19
N ASP A 631 6.45 20.41 -26.39
CA ASP A 631 5.34 21.29 -26.01
C ASP A 631 4.05 20.90 -26.74
N ARG A 632 4.13 20.65 -28.05
CA ARG A 632 2.97 20.21 -28.85
C ARG A 632 2.43 18.86 -28.39
N ALA A 633 3.29 17.90 -28.09
CA ALA A 633 2.87 16.59 -27.58
C ALA A 633 2.18 16.72 -26.22
N ALA A 634 2.78 17.48 -25.30
CA ALA A 634 2.21 17.75 -24.00
C ALA A 634 0.88 18.50 -24.07
N ALA A 635 0.76 19.51 -24.94
CA ALA A 635 -0.47 20.24 -25.15
C ALA A 635 -1.61 19.31 -25.61
N ARG A 636 -1.35 18.42 -26.57
CA ARG A 636 -2.33 17.42 -27.03
C ARG A 636 -2.82 16.51 -25.90
N GLU A 637 -1.90 15.98 -25.09
CA GLU A 637 -2.27 15.11 -23.97
C GLU A 637 -3.03 15.87 -22.87
N ARG A 638 -2.62 17.10 -22.55
CA ARG A 638 -3.32 17.96 -21.59
C ARG A 638 -4.71 18.34 -22.09
N GLU A 639 -4.90 18.60 -23.38
CA GLU A 639 -6.21 18.83 -24.00
C GLU A 639 -7.10 17.58 -23.93
N LYS A 640 -6.55 16.39 -24.23
CA LYS A 640 -7.29 15.13 -24.06
C LYS A 640 -7.78 14.96 -22.63
N VAL A 641 -6.96 15.26 -21.62
CA VAL A 641 -7.33 15.17 -20.21
C VAL A 641 -8.38 16.23 -19.83
N LYS A 642 -8.21 17.48 -20.28
CA LYS A 642 -9.20 18.56 -20.06
C LYS A 642 -10.54 18.28 -20.73
N GLY A 643 -10.53 17.59 -21.86
CA GLY A 643 -11.73 17.18 -22.59
C GLY A 643 -12.44 15.97 -22.01
N ARG A 644 -11.88 15.30 -20.97
CA ARG A 644 -12.54 14.15 -20.35
C ARG A 644 -13.85 14.57 -19.69
N PRO A 645 -14.92 13.77 -19.83
CA PRO A 645 -16.18 14.04 -19.15
C PRO A 645 -15.97 14.08 -17.63
N ILE A 646 -16.53 15.11 -17.00
CA ILE A 646 -16.46 15.30 -15.54
C ILE A 646 -17.33 14.22 -14.87
N GLY A 647 -16.83 13.70 -13.74
CA GLY A 647 -17.59 12.79 -12.90
C GLY A 647 -18.88 13.42 -12.35
N ARG A 648 -19.84 12.59 -11.95
CA ARG A 648 -21.16 13.01 -11.46
C ARG A 648 -21.40 12.75 -9.97
N LEU A 649 -20.42 12.20 -9.26
CA LEU A 649 -20.55 11.82 -7.84
C LEU A 649 -19.99 12.86 -6.86
N TRP A 650 -19.00 13.65 -7.27
CA TRP A 650 -18.38 14.70 -6.46
C TRP A 650 -17.83 15.80 -7.36
#